data_AF-A0A6P7F183-F1
#
_entry.id   AF-A0A6P7F183-F1
#
_cell.length_a   1.000
_cell.length_b   1.000
_cell.length_c   1.000
_cell.angle_alpha   90.00
_cell.angle_beta   90.00
_cell.angle_gamma   90.00
#
_symmetry.space_group_name_H-M   'P 1'
#
loop_
_entity.id
_entity.type
_entity.pdbx_description
1 polymer ?
#
loop_
_entity_poly.entity_id
_entity_poly.type
_entity_poly.pdbx_seq_one_letter_code
_entity_poly.pdbx_strand_id
1 'polypeptide(L)'
;MEDSDFEGDEFHSEEERPAEVLDPENPEHFFPIVERDFNKTIANLEQNPEALPFTEDFNKLFEAFFQTYSRQKELETLAEDMTSDLTDKAHKIELSLKLADEDQRTIIELRRQIENAWKLADAAHAREQLAHEIIDNLRRQVENLNAEIEFKNKMNQDTDETGELSKHKDGLERERDRLVNEVTQLTTKLQNAVTYQEELEKKNSEADMKINEIAGQLEDQTQETNRQKRFKEKLEGDIQDVKFKLDEKDIHIHELNETIKDLGKQIAVLHKDIKDWRYAHDKLSKELEATLMKLAKLTDEHNTSLFEVDAVKKALHEKSIDMKVLQDESTRYKNDLSKAQKARDLLEKRVLTIIKERDETTIDRNNLRQRIGIFEKEIEDFKKYIDEDKRTIETLGKEKDVLNKTIQRQQVVQKDHQKLIHIQEQSKKKLELELDLFFIESGKHKKLITQLERERDRLAEEQLDLTNTIQDQLEDIRQKKVFIFDLKKEASERDNKIRQQQNMYEAMRSDRNALQKLHQESTAEAGELKKKLRLVSHQIEQLKENIGQKEKQLIKDESIVRKLTKEKEQLKIEVMTGLDQIRVLRTDNKELHEEEKRLHKTLANLNRTIKEQAKDLEQLMNERDVLGSQLVRRNDEIALLNEKIVILQATLTRGETHYELRLDDIRLLKLEIKRLRQEKGHISKTMASMVELRQEVFHLERDLTRSRLKCKALEQEVQNPLNIHRWRKLAGSDPEVLDLLQKIQILQKRLLQQGSLAVERERQLKQAERLYLNLRKVVARQPGPGIQEELCKTQRALKSRGNKLKCMVSELNMADFKANEYKSDLQRVTEELADLKKKYLAEKKANRTLRMAYESSRELNQGRSSSGGTGEVKFTGGGFRMSVSQISTK
;
A
#
# COMPACT_ATOMS: atom_id res chain seq x y z
N MET A 1 -76.71 -46.66 49.70
CA MET A 1 -75.42 -46.30 50.33
C MET A 1 -74.52 -45.88 49.19
N GLU A 2 -74.87 -44.81 48.45
CA GLU A 2 -75.23 -43.43 48.86
C GLU A 2 -73.99 -42.59 49.25
N ASP A 3 -73.85 -41.32 48.88
CA ASP A 3 -74.32 -40.54 47.69
C ASP A 3 -73.70 -39.12 47.78
N SER A 4 -73.79 -38.32 46.70
CA SER A 4 -73.40 -36.88 46.58
C SER A 4 -71.90 -36.54 46.76
N ASP A 5 -71.24 -35.72 45.93
CA ASP A 5 -71.54 -34.40 45.33
C ASP A 5 -71.52 -33.23 46.33
N PHE A 6 -70.72 -32.18 46.08
CA PHE A 6 -71.20 -30.90 45.52
C PHE A 6 -70.06 -29.88 45.20
N GLU A 7 -70.47 -28.72 44.68
CA GLU A 7 -69.72 -27.65 43.99
C GLU A 7 -68.66 -26.84 44.79
N GLY A 8 -67.92 -25.98 44.08
CA GLY A 8 -66.97 -25.00 44.65
C GLY A 8 -66.37 -24.06 43.60
N ASP A 9 -67.19 -23.23 42.94
CA ASP A 9 -66.78 -22.27 41.91
C ASP A 9 -66.54 -20.87 42.53
N GLU A 10 -65.29 -20.48 42.79
CA GLU A 10 -64.96 -19.23 43.51
C GLU A 10 -64.68 -18.04 42.57
N PHE A 11 -65.69 -17.17 42.48
CA PHE A 11 -65.59 -15.83 41.91
C PHE A 11 -64.70 -14.93 42.79
N HIS A 12 -63.43 -14.74 42.41
CA HIS A 12 -62.59 -13.72 43.06
C HIS A 12 -62.80 -12.32 42.45
N SER A 13 -63.14 -11.37 43.31
CA SER A 13 -63.36 -9.96 43.01
C SER A 13 -62.10 -9.23 42.57
N GLU A 14 -62.25 -8.25 41.68
CA GLU A 14 -61.20 -7.27 41.36
C GLU A 14 -60.92 -6.38 42.58
N GLU A 15 -59.81 -6.64 43.28
CA GLU A 15 -59.27 -5.69 44.26
C GLU A 15 -58.48 -4.58 43.55
N GLU A 16 -58.74 -3.32 43.92
CA GLU A 16 -57.99 -2.15 43.44
C GLU A 16 -56.52 -2.23 43.90
N ARG A 17 -55.62 -2.66 43.00
CA ARG A 17 -54.19 -2.71 43.31
C ARG A 17 -53.65 -1.30 43.63
N PRO A 18 -52.91 -1.10 44.72
CA PRO A 18 -52.21 0.15 44.96
C PRO A 18 -51.15 0.37 43.87
N ALA A 19 -50.98 1.62 43.44
CA ALA A 19 -50.07 1.96 42.34
C ALA A 19 -48.63 1.47 42.60
N GLU A 20 -48.09 0.68 41.68
CA GLU A 20 -46.79 0.04 41.83
C GLU A 20 -45.66 1.07 41.99
N VAL A 21 -44.84 0.88 43.03
CA VAL A 21 -43.61 1.64 43.26
C VAL A 21 -42.53 1.07 42.35
N LEU A 22 -42.56 1.48 41.07
CA LEU A 22 -41.59 1.09 40.06
C LEU A 22 -40.18 1.53 40.46
N ASP A 23 -39.33 0.56 40.79
CA ASP A 23 -37.94 0.77 41.21
C ASP A 23 -37.02 1.08 40.00
N PRO A 24 -36.33 2.23 39.95
CA PRO A 24 -35.39 2.57 38.88
C PRO A 24 -34.16 1.64 38.76
N GLU A 25 -33.81 0.85 39.78
CA GLU A 25 -32.67 -0.07 39.72
C GLU A 25 -33.05 -1.49 39.24
N ASN A 26 -34.35 -1.82 39.11
CA ASN A 26 -34.81 -3.11 38.59
C ASN A 26 -34.95 -3.09 37.05
N PRO A 27 -34.23 -3.94 36.29
CA PRO A 27 -34.35 -4.04 34.84
C PRO A 27 -35.78 -4.30 34.34
N GLU A 28 -36.60 -5.07 35.07
CA GLU A 28 -37.98 -5.37 34.64
C GLU A 28 -38.95 -4.18 34.79
N HIS A 29 -38.68 -3.25 35.71
CA HIS A 29 -39.47 -2.02 35.84
C HIS A 29 -39.05 -0.91 34.86
N PHE A 30 -37.93 -1.08 34.16
CA PHE A 30 -37.40 -0.07 33.24
C PHE A 30 -38.41 0.31 32.14
N PHE A 31 -39.05 -0.66 31.48
CA PHE A 31 -40.04 -0.36 30.44
C PHE A 31 -41.30 0.35 30.99
N PRO A 32 -41.96 -0.14 32.07
CA PRO A 32 -43.07 0.59 32.72
C PRO A 32 -42.71 2.02 33.16
N ILE A 33 -41.47 2.28 33.60
CA ILE A 33 -41.01 3.63 33.93
C ILE A 33 -40.96 4.52 32.67
N VAL A 34 -40.36 4.02 31.58
CA VAL A 34 -40.26 4.74 30.31
C VAL A 34 -41.64 4.99 29.70
N GLU A 35 -42.55 4.01 29.74
CA GLU A 35 -43.95 4.15 29.28
C GLU A 35 -44.71 5.19 30.11
N ARG A 36 -44.61 5.14 31.45
CA ARG A 36 -45.27 6.11 32.33
C ARG A 36 -44.78 7.53 32.08
N ASP A 37 -43.48 7.72 31.86
CA ASP A 37 -42.89 9.04 31.69
C ASP A 37 -42.98 9.54 30.22
N PHE A 38 -43.12 8.63 29.25
CA PHE A 38 -43.61 8.91 27.89
C PHE A 38 -45.04 9.47 27.91
N ASN A 39 -45.98 8.79 28.60
CA ASN A 39 -47.37 9.24 28.69
C ASN A 39 -47.49 10.63 29.36
N LYS A 40 -46.68 10.92 30.37
CA LYS A 40 -46.57 12.29 30.94
C LYS A 40 -46.04 13.31 29.95
N THR A 41 -45.08 12.95 29.11
CA THR A 41 -44.49 13.89 28.13
C THR A 41 -45.43 14.13 26.96
N ILE A 42 -46.18 13.13 26.48
CA ILE A 42 -47.31 13.34 25.56
C ILE A 42 -48.32 14.32 26.16
N ALA A 43 -48.82 14.07 27.38
CA ALA A 43 -49.81 14.95 28.02
C ALA A 43 -49.30 16.40 28.22
N ASN A 44 -48.00 16.61 28.40
CA ASN A 44 -47.39 17.94 28.49
C ASN A 44 -47.22 18.62 27.12
N LEU A 45 -46.95 17.84 26.05
CA LEU A 45 -46.86 18.35 24.67
C LEU A 45 -48.24 18.74 24.13
N GLU A 46 -49.28 17.96 24.44
CA GLU A 46 -50.67 18.24 24.06
C GLU A 46 -51.24 19.52 24.70
N GLN A 47 -50.76 19.88 25.90
CA GLN A 47 -51.13 21.12 26.59
C GLN A 47 -50.48 22.39 25.99
N ASN A 48 -49.49 22.27 25.10
CA ASN A 48 -48.79 23.42 24.52
C ASN A 48 -49.03 23.52 23.00
N PRO A 49 -49.75 24.55 22.51
CA PRO A 49 -50.11 24.65 21.09
C PRO A 49 -48.91 24.87 20.15
N GLU A 50 -47.75 25.31 20.64
CA GLU A 50 -46.52 25.38 19.82
C GLU A 50 -45.80 24.03 19.74
N ALA A 51 -46.02 23.13 20.70
CA ALA A 51 -45.36 21.84 20.78
C ALA A 51 -46.17 20.68 20.17
N LEU A 52 -47.47 20.90 19.93
CA LEU A 52 -48.41 19.92 19.37
C LEU A 52 -47.87 19.11 18.17
N PRO A 53 -47.17 19.69 17.16
CA PRO A 53 -46.66 18.93 16.01
C PRO A 53 -45.64 17.83 16.38
N PHE A 54 -44.90 18.00 17.47
CA PHE A 54 -43.88 17.03 17.90
C PHE A 54 -44.47 15.79 18.58
N THR A 55 -45.76 15.80 18.94
CA THR A 55 -46.44 14.61 19.49
C THR A 55 -46.42 13.44 18.52
N GLU A 56 -46.60 13.67 17.21
CA GLU A 56 -46.63 12.61 16.20
C GLU A 56 -45.25 11.94 16.04
N ASP A 57 -44.17 12.73 16.07
CA ASP A 57 -42.80 12.21 15.98
C ASP A 57 -42.34 11.53 17.27
N PHE A 58 -42.79 12.02 18.43
CA PHE A 58 -42.52 11.38 19.72
C PHE A 58 -43.27 10.04 19.87
N ASN A 59 -44.52 9.95 19.39
CA ASN A 59 -45.26 8.70 19.26
C ASN A 59 -44.51 7.67 18.40
N LYS A 60 -44.05 8.05 17.19
CA LYS A 60 -43.26 7.16 16.30
C LYS A 60 -41.97 6.66 16.96
N LEU A 61 -41.30 7.51 17.74
CA LEU A 61 -40.09 7.14 18.46
C LEU A 61 -40.37 6.11 19.57
N PHE A 62 -41.46 6.28 20.33
CA PHE A 62 -41.87 5.31 21.34
C PHE A 62 -42.41 4.00 20.73
N GLU A 63 -43.12 4.06 19.61
CA GLU A 63 -43.55 2.86 18.87
C GLU A 63 -42.34 2.03 18.40
N ALA A 64 -41.31 2.68 17.85
CA ALA A 64 -40.06 2.03 17.47
C ALA A 64 -39.29 1.44 18.68
N PHE A 65 -39.32 2.13 19.83
CA PHE A 65 -38.78 1.61 21.09
C PHE A 65 -39.55 0.38 21.58
N PHE A 66 -40.89 0.44 21.59
CA PHE A 66 -41.75 -0.67 22.00
C PHE A 66 -41.58 -1.91 21.09
N GLN A 67 -41.48 -1.71 19.77
CA GLN A 67 -41.21 -2.79 18.82
C GLN A 67 -39.82 -3.43 19.05
N THR A 68 -38.79 -2.63 19.38
CA THR A 68 -37.45 -3.18 19.67
C THR A 68 -37.37 -3.86 21.04
N TYR A 69 -38.02 -3.32 22.08
CA TYR A 69 -38.12 -3.94 23.41
C TYR A 69 -38.91 -5.26 23.39
N SER A 70 -40.08 -5.28 22.73
CA SER A 70 -40.88 -6.51 22.58
C SER A 70 -40.09 -7.62 21.89
N ARG A 71 -39.42 -7.27 20.78
CA ARG A 71 -38.55 -8.19 20.04
C ARG A 71 -37.31 -8.62 20.83
N GLN A 72 -36.78 -7.78 21.71
CA GLN A 72 -35.72 -8.17 22.63
C GLN A 72 -36.24 -9.24 23.61
N LYS A 73 -37.39 -9.02 24.24
CA LYS A 73 -37.96 -9.97 25.21
C LYS A 73 -38.38 -11.31 24.56
N GLU A 74 -38.85 -11.29 23.30
CA GLU A 74 -39.05 -12.49 22.47
C GLU A 74 -37.74 -13.27 22.20
N LEU A 75 -36.62 -12.56 21.98
CA LEU A 75 -35.32 -13.18 21.72
C LEU A 75 -34.65 -13.68 23.01
N GLU A 76 -34.90 -13.04 24.14
CA GLU A 76 -34.45 -13.47 25.46
C GLU A 76 -35.15 -14.76 25.89
N THR A 77 -36.49 -14.83 25.82
CA THR A 77 -37.22 -16.08 26.12
C THR A 77 -36.84 -17.21 25.17
N LEU A 78 -36.67 -16.94 23.87
CA LEU A 78 -36.19 -17.94 22.91
C LEU A 78 -34.75 -18.42 23.22
N ALA A 79 -33.90 -17.58 23.80
CA ALA A 79 -32.55 -17.96 24.23
C ALA A 79 -32.56 -18.79 25.53
N GLU A 80 -33.47 -18.50 26.47
CA GLU A 80 -33.71 -19.31 27.67
C GLU A 80 -34.26 -20.70 27.30
N ASP A 81 -35.26 -20.77 26.42
CA ASP A 81 -35.79 -22.02 25.87
C ASP A 81 -34.68 -22.84 25.19
N MET A 82 -33.89 -22.22 24.30
CA MET A 82 -32.79 -22.92 23.60
C MET A 82 -31.66 -23.36 24.54
N THR A 83 -31.39 -22.65 25.64
CA THR A 83 -30.36 -23.07 26.61
C THR A 83 -30.86 -24.20 27.50
N SER A 84 -32.13 -24.17 27.93
CA SER A 84 -32.80 -25.29 28.58
C SER A 84 -32.75 -26.55 27.70
N ASP A 85 -33.24 -26.44 26.47
CA ASP A 85 -33.30 -27.52 25.48
C ASP A 85 -31.90 -28.05 25.08
N LEU A 86 -30.84 -27.21 25.14
CA LEU A 86 -29.44 -27.65 25.02
C LEU A 86 -28.95 -28.44 26.24
N THR A 87 -29.24 -28.01 27.47
CA THR A 87 -28.85 -28.77 28.67
C THR A 87 -29.54 -30.14 28.74
N ASP A 88 -30.81 -30.18 28.34
CA ASP A 88 -31.62 -31.39 28.33
C ASP A 88 -31.10 -32.40 27.27
N LYS A 89 -30.68 -31.89 26.10
CA LYS A 89 -29.99 -32.69 25.06
C LYS A 89 -28.58 -33.13 25.49
N ALA A 90 -27.85 -32.30 26.24
CA ALA A 90 -26.54 -32.68 26.78
C ALA A 90 -26.63 -33.85 27.77
N HIS A 91 -27.59 -33.83 28.71
CA HIS A 91 -27.82 -34.96 29.62
C HIS A 91 -28.29 -36.23 28.88
N LYS A 92 -29.13 -36.11 27.84
CA LYS A 92 -29.54 -37.25 27.00
C LYS A 92 -28.34 -37.88 26.25
N ILE A 93 -27.39 -37.06 25.79
CA ILE A 93 -26.13 -37.54 25.18
C ILE A 93 -25.24 -38.22 26.24
N GLU A 94 -25.09 -37.63 27.42
CA GLU A 94 -24.27 -38.19 28.52
C GLU A 94 -24.79 -39.56 28.99
N LEU A 95 -26.12 -39.70 29.11
CA LEU A 95 -26.76 -40.97 29.45
C LEU A 95 -26.58 -42.01 28.34
N SER A 96 -26.70 -41.59 27.08
CA SER A 96 -26.49 -42.47 25.91
C SER A 96 -25.04 -42.96 25.80
N LEU A 97 -24.05 -42.13 26.16
CA LEU A 97 -22.65 -42.52 26.21
C LEU A 97 -22.38 -43.53 27.34
N LYS A 98 -22.99 -43.34 28.52
CA LYS A 98 -22.89 -44.30 29.64
C LYS A 98 -23.46 -45.67 29.26
N LEU A 99 -24.64 -45.70 28.63
CA LEU A 99 -25.24 -46.94 28.12
C LEU A 99 -24.38 -47.59 27.04
N ALA A 100 -23.81 -46.81 26.11
CA ALA A 100 -22.91 -47.35 25.07
C ALA A 100 -21.63 -47.96 25.66
N ASP A 101 -21.09 -47.41 26.75
CA ASP A 101 -19.95 -47.97 27.47
C ASP A 101 -20.29 -49.28 28.21
N GLU A 102 -21.54 -49.43 28.67
CA GLU A 102 -22.06 -50.66 29.28
C GLU A 102 -22.33 -51.75 28.23
N ASP A 103 -22.93 -51.38 27.09
CA ASP A 103 -23.07 -52.25 25.91
C ASP A 103 -21.71 -52.70 25.38
N GLN A 104 -20.72 -51.82 25.29
CA GLN A 104 -19.35 -52.15 24.89
C GLN A 104 -18.75 -53.23 25.82
N ARG A 105 -18.99 -53.13 27.14
CA ARG A 105 -18.52 -54.12 28.14
C ARG A 105 -19.24 -55.47 27.99
N THR A 106 -20.56 -55.47 27.83
CA THR A 106 -21.33 -56.72 27.65
C THR A 106 -20.99 -57.40 26.32
N ILE A 107 -20.76 -56.65 25.24
CA ILE A 107 -20.30 -57.17 23.94
C ILE A 107 -18.91 -57.82 24.07
N ILE A 108 -17.99 -57.25 24.85
CA ILE A 108 -16.66 -57.85 25.09
C ILE A 108 -16.80 -59.19 25.84
N GLU A 109 -17.62 -59.25 26.89
CA GLU A 109 -17.84 -60.49 27.65
C GLU A 109 -18.58 -61.56 26.83
N LEU A 110 -19.59 -61.19 26.05
CA LEU A 110 -20.28 -62.10 25.13
C LEU A 110 -19.34 -62.63 24.04
N ARG A 111 -18.45 -61.81 23.49
CA ARG A 111 -17.40 -62.26 22.55
C ARG A 111 -16.47 -63.28 23.20
N ARG A 112 -16.04 -63.05 24.44
CA ARG A 112 -15.23 -64.00 25.22
C ARG A 112 -15.94 -65.34 25.46
N GLN A 113 -17.25 -65.30 25.72
CA GLN A 113 -18.07 -66.50 25.87
C GLN A 113 -18.24 -67.26 24.54
N ILE A 114 -18.46 -66.55 23.43
CA ILE A 114 -18.51 -67.15 22.08
C ILE A 114 -17.16 -67.80 21.72
N GLU A 115 -16.04 -67.14 21.98
CA GLU A 115 -14.71 -67.70 21.69
C GLU A 115 -14.42 -68.98 22.51
N ASN A 116 -14.90 -69.04 23.75
CA ASN A 116 -14.83 -70.26 24.57
C ASN A 116 -15.77 -71.36 24.05
N ALA A 117 -16.97 -71.01 23.57
CA ALA A 117 -17.91 -71.95 22.97
C ALA A 117 -17.36 -72.54 21.66
N TRP A 118 -16.69 -71.74 20.83
CA TRP A 118 -15.98 -72.22 19.63
C TRP A 118 -14.87 -73.20 20.00
N LYS A 119 -13.99 -72.86 20.96
CA LYS A 119 -12.93 -73.78 21.44
C LYS A 119 -13.48 -75.09 22.01
N LEU A 120 -14.67 -75.08 22.62
CA LEU A 120 -15.37 -76.28 23.07
C LEU A 120 -15.95 -77.10 21.91
N ALA A 121 -16.46 -76.44 20.86
CA ALA A 121 -16.95 -77.08 19.64
C ALA A 121 -15.80 -77.71 18.83
N ASP A 122 -14.69 -76.99 18.62
CA ASP A 122 -13.47 -77.50 17.98
C ASP A 122 -12.93 -78.72 18.75
N ALA A 123 -12.88 -78.64 20.08
CA ALA A 123 -12.48 -79.74 20.94
C ALA A 123 -13.51 -80.88 21.02
N ALA A 124 -14.74 -80.71 20.53
CA ALA A 124 -15.72 -81.79 20.35
C ALA A 124 -15.55 -82.43 18.96
N HIS A 125 -15.44 -81.62 17.91
CA HIS A 125 -15.27 -82.08 16.53
C HIS A 125 -13.94 -82.84 16.34
N ALA A 126 -12.86 -82.44 17.02
CA ALA A 126 -11.61 -83.21 17.04
C ALA A 126 -11.76 -84.59 17.71
N ARG A 127 -12.66 -84.75 18.69
CA ARG A 127 -12.99 -86.06 19.30
C ARG A 127 -13.88 -86.91 18.40
N GLU A 128 -14.81 -86.27 17.69
CA GLU A 128 -15.66 -86.90 16.67
C GLU A 128 -14.82 -87.40 15.48
N GLN A 129 -13.85 -86.61 15.01
CA GLN A 129 -12.93 -86.99 13.93
C GLN A 129 -12.05 -88.19 14.32
N LEU A 130 -11.50 -88.21 15.54
CA LEU A 130 -10.81 -89.39 16.08
C LEU A 130 -11.73 -90.62 16.20
N ALA A 131 -13.00 -90.43 16.56
CA ALA A 131 -13.98 -91.52 16.58
C ALA A 131 -14.28 -92.06 15.17
N HIS A 132 -14.36 -91.19 14.15
CA HIS A 132 -14.48 -91.60 12.75
C HIS A 132 -13.25 -92.38 12.25
N GLU A 133 -12.03 -91.93 12.56
CA GLU A 133 -10.80 -92.67 12.23
C GLU A 133 -10.77 -94.07 12.88
N ILE A 134 -11.28 -94.22 14.11
CA ILE A 134 -11.44 -95.52 14.76
C ILE A 134 -12.49 -96.37 14.05
N ILE A 135 -13.65 -95.79 13.68
CA ILE A 135 -14.73 -96.48 12.97
C ILE A 135 -14.28 -96.97 11.59
N ASP A 136 -13.54 -96.17 10.82
CA ASP A 136 -13.06 -96.56 9.48
C ASP A 136 -11.96 -97.63 9.54
N ASN A 137 -11.11 -97.61 10.57
CA ASN A 137 -10.17 -98.71 10.81
C ASN A 137 -10.89 -100.01 11.22
N LEU A 138 -11.95 -99.94 12.02
CA LEU A 138 -12.79 -101.10 12.33
C LEU A 138 -13.56 -101.61 11.11
N ARG A 139 -14.06 -100.72 10.24
CA ARG A 139 -14.70 -101.09 8.96
C ARG A 139 -13.74 -101.86 8.06
N ARG A 140 -12.51 -101.39 7.89
CA ARG A 140 -11.46 -102.11 7.12
C ARG A 140 -11.13 -103.49 7.71
N GLN A 141 -11.18 -103.64 9.03
CA GLN A 141 -10.99 -104.97 9.67
C GLN A 141 -12.16 -105.91 9.38
N VAL A 142 -13.40 -105.43 9.42
CA VAL A 142 -14.60 -106.21 9.04
C VAL A 142 -14.56 -106.59 7.55
N GLU A 143 -14.14 -105.66 6.69
CA GLU A 143 -14.04 -105.86 5.24
C GLU A 143 -13.00 -106.94 4.88
N ASN A 144 -11.84 -106.92 5.54
CA ASN A 144 -10.82 -107.97 5.42
C ASN A 144 -11.30 -109.34 5.92
N LEU A 145 -12.05 -109.39 7.03
CA LEU A 145 -12.61 -110.64 7.57
C LEU A 145 -13.71 -111.22 6.66
N ASN A 146 -14.54 -110.37 6.05
CA ASN A 146 -15.54 -110.81 5.08
C ASN A 146 -14.87 -111.41 3.83
N ALA A 147 -13.73 -110.88 3.39
CA ALA A 147 -12.97 -111.45 2.26
C ALA A 147 -12.44 -112.88 2.56
N GLU A 148 -12.02 -113.18 3.79
CA GLU A 148 -11.65 -114.54 4.20
C GLU A 148 -12.85 -115.50 4.22
N ILE A 149 -14.04 -115.00 4.57
CA ILE A 149 -15.28 -115.79 4.59
C ILE A 149 -15.74 -116.11 3.16
N GLU A 150 -15.72 -115.14 2.24
CA GLU A 150 -16.06 -115.40 0.83
C GLU A 150 -15.08 -116.37 0.15
N PHE A 151 -13.80 -116.33 0.53
CA PHE A 151 -12.80 -117.27 0.01
C PHE A 151 -13.04 -118.71 0.50
N LYS A 152 -13.54 -118.91 1.73
CA LYS A 152 -13.92 -120.23 2.25
C LYS A 152 -15.24 -120.77 1.69
N ASN A 153 -16.24 -119.92 1.49
CA ASN A 153 -17.59 -120.37 1.11
C ASN A 153 -17.70 -120.84 -0.36
N LYS A 154 -16.71 -120.58 -1.22
CA LYS A 154 -16.71 -120.98 -2.64
C LYS A 154 -16.15 -122.38 -2.93
N MET A 155 -15.85 -123.20 -1.91
CA MET A 155 -15.09 -124.45 -2.08
C MET A 155 -15.73 -125.70 -1.44
N ASN A 156 -17.04 -125.71 -1.20
CA ASN A 156 -17.74 -126.90 -0.68
C ASN A 156 -19.12 -127.10 -1.32
N GLN A 157 -19.38 -128.35 -1.70
CA GLN A 157 -20.69 -129.00 -1.92
C GLN A 157 -21.63 -128.43 -3.00
N ASP A 158 -21.83 -129.23 -4.04
CA ASP A 158 -23.15 -129.83 -4.31
C ASP A 158 -22.93 -131.20 -4.99
N THR A 159 -23.48 -132.28 -4.40
CA THR A 159 -23.39 -133.66 -4.92
C THR A 159 -24.59 -134.51 -4.47
N ASP A 160 -24.99 -135.41 -5.37
CA ASP A 160 -25.80 -136.62 -5.16
C ASP A 160 -27.33 -136.45 -4.92
N GLU A 161 -28.07 -136.58 -6.02
CA GLU A 161 -29.46 -137.03 -6.02
C GLU A 161 -29.55 -138.56 -5.82
N THR A 162 -30.59 -139.04 -5.12
CA THR A 162 -31.20 -140.38 -5.35
C THR A 162 -32.60 -140.33 -4.73
N GLY A 163 -33.69 -140.63 -5.45
CA GLY A 163 -34.20 -141.98 -5.73
C GLY A 163 -35.50 -142.20 -4.91
N GLU A 164 -36.62 -142.73 -5.42
CA GLU A 164 -36.83 -143.52 -6.63
C GLU A 164 -38.13 -143.17 -7.39
N LEU A 165 -38.03 -143.16 -8.72
CA LEU A 165 -38.99 -143.73 -9.69
C LEU A 165 -40.51 -143.74 -9.35
N SER A 166 -41.16 -142.58 -9.42
CA SER A 166 -42.53 -142.55 -9.93
C SER A 166 -42.87 -141.25 -10.66
N LYS A 167 -43.61 -141.38 -11.78
CA LYS A 167 -44.25 -140.29 -12.55
C LYS A 167 -43.27 -139.26 -13.13
N HIS A 168 -42.61 -139.70 -14.20
CA HIS A 168 -41.76 -138.94 -15.15
C HIS A 168 -42.45 -137.74 -15.87
N LYS A 169 -43.60 -137.28 -15.36
CA LYS A 169 -44.44 -136.20 -15.93
C LYS A 169 -44.27 -134.90 -15.15
N ASP A 170 -44.24 -134.97 -13.82
CA ASP A 170 -44.05 -133.81 -12.94
C ASP A 170 -42.68 -133.11 -13.15
N GLY A 171 -41.68 -133.85 -13.64
CA GLY A 171 -40.35 -133.31 -13.92
C GLY A 171 -40.37 -132.18 -14.95
N LEU A 172 -41.10 -132.38 -16.06
CA LEU A 172 -41.20 -131.40 -17.15
C LEU A 172 -41.96 -130.12 -16.73
N GLU A 173 -42.93 -130.22 -15.81
CA GLU A 173 -43.58 -129.03 -15.26
C GLU A 173 -42.66 -128.27 -14.28
N ARG A 174 -41.83 -128.98 -13.51
CA ARG A 174 -40.81 -128.36 -12.65
C ARG A 174 -39.66 -127.75 -13.45
N GLU A 175 -39.28 -128.32 -14.60
CA GLU A 175 -38.32 -127.71 -15.53
C GLU A 175 -38.90 -126.44 -16.18
N ARG A 176 -40.17 -126.47 -16.62
CA ARG A 176 -40.88 -125.26 -17.07
C ARG A 176 -40.83 -124.18 -15.99
N ASP A 177 -41.18 -124.51 -14.75
CA ASP A 177 -41.28 -123.53 -13.67
C ASP A 177 -39.91 -123.05 -13.17
N ARG A 178 -38.85 -123.88 -13.25
CA ARG A 178 -37.46 -123.44 -13.08
C ARG A 178 -37.05 -122.44 -14.17
N LEU A 179 -37.29 -122.76 -15.44
CA LEU A 179 -36.95 -121.89 -16.57
C LEU A 179 -37.76 -120.59 -16.57
N VAL A 180 -39.03 -120.59 -16.14
CA VAL A 180 -39.84 -119.36 -15.95
C VAL A 180 -39.30 -118.51 -14.80
N ASN A 181 -38.86 -119.12 -13.69
CA ASN A 181 -38.20 -118.40 -12.60
C ASN A 181 -36.82 -117.84 -13.02
N GLU A 182 -36.06 -118.57 -13.83
CA GLU A 182 -34.78 -118.09 -14.36
C GLU A 182 -34.98 -116.96 -15.38
N VAL A 183 -35.93 -117.09 -16.31
CA VAL A 183 -36.31 -116.03 -17.25
C VAL A 183 -36.78 -114.79 -16.51
N THR A 184 -37.62 -114.89 -15.48
CA THR A 184 -38.06 -113.71 -14.70
C THR A 184 -36.94 -113.08 -13.88
N GLN A 185 -36.00 -113.86 -13.34
CA GLN A 185 -34.77 -113.33 -12.73
C GLN A 185 -33.84 -112.64 -13.74
N LEU A 186 -33.74 -113.15 -14.98
CA LEU A 186 -32.98 -112.51 -16.05
C LEU A 186 -33.68 -111.25 -16.57
N THR A 187 -35.02 -111.25 -16.68
CA THR A 187 -35.81 -110.07 -17.07
C THR A 187 -35.71 -108.96 -16.01
N THR A 188 -35.75 -109.28 -14.72
CA THR A 188 -35.56 -108.27 -13.66
C THR A 188 -34.12 -107.76 -13.59
N LYS A 189 -33.10 -108.61 -13.79
CA LYS A 189 -31.70 -108.16 -13.95
C LYS A 189 -31.53 -107.25 -15.17
N LEU A 190 -32.15 -107.59 -16.30
CA LEU A 190 -32.14 -106.77 -17.51
C LEU A 190 -32.84 -105.43 -17.31
N GLN A 191 -34.02 -105.42 -16.66
CA GLN A 191 -34.74 -104.19 -16.34
C GLN A 191 -33.90 -103.26 -15.46
N ASN A 192 -33.25 -103.80 -14.42
CA ASN A 192 -32.37 -103.03 -13.54
C ASN A 192 -31.14 -102.47 -14.28
N ALA A 193 -30.58 -103.24 -15.22
CA ALA A 193 -29.47 -102.78 -16.08
C ALA A 193 -29.91 -101.67 -17.04
N VAL A 194 -31.09 -101.77 -17.65
CA VAL A 194 -31.68 -100.73 -18.51
C VAL A 194 -31.94 -99.45 -17.71
N THR A 195 -32.57 -99.53 -16.53
CA THR A 195 -32.79 -98.32 -15.70
C THR A 195 -31.48 -97.68 -15.24
N TYR A 196 -30.45 -98.48 -14.94
CA TYR A 196 -29.12 -97.96 -14.60
C TYR A 196 -28.43 -97.29 -15.81
N GLN A 197 -28.63 -97.83 -17.02
CA GLN A 197 -28.14 -97.18 -18.25
C GLN A 197 -28.90 -95.87 -18.53
N GLU A 198 -30.23 -95.84 -18.40
CA GLU A 198 -31.01 -94.60 -18.52
C GLU A 198 -30.58 -93.52 -17.51
N GLU A 199 -30.22 -93.92 -16.29
CA GLU A 199 -29.65 -93.01 -15.29
C GLU A 199 -28.27 -92.48 -15.70
N LEU A 200 -27.41 -93.31 -16.28
CA LEU A 200 -26.09 -92.89 -16.78
C LEU A 200 -26.22 -91.97 -17.99
N GLU A 201 -27.12 -92.27 -18.93
CA GLU A 201 -27.39 -91.43 -20.11
C GLU A 201 -27.96 -90.06 -19.71
N LYS A 202 -28.85 -89.99 -18.70
CA LYS A 202 -29.30 -88.73 -18.09
C LYS A 202 -28.14 -87.96 -17.45
N LYS A 203 -27.31 -88.63 -16.63
CA LYS A 203 -26.14 -87.99 -15.99
C LYS A 203 -25.11 -87.50 -17.01
N ASN A 204 -24.94 -88.19 -18.14
CA ASN A 204 -24.06 -87.73 -19.23
C ASN A 204 -24.67 -86.52 -19.96
N SER A 205 -25.96 -86.55 -20.29
CA SER A 205 -26.66 -85.42 -20.90
C SER A 205 -26.61 -84.16 -20.01
N GLU A 206 -26.78 -84.32 -18.69
CA GLU A 206 -26.58 -83.23 -17.73
C GLU A 206 -25.14 -82.71 -17.70
N ALA A 207 -24.14 -83.58 -17.85
CA ALA A 207 -22.74 -83.18 -17.90
C ALA A 207 -22.44 -82.43 -19.21
N ASP A 208 -22.94 -82.91 -20.35
CA ASP A 208 -22.81 -82.25 -21.66
C ASP A 208 -23.49 -80.86 -21.64
N MET A 209 -24.66 -80.72 -21.01
CA MET A 209 -25.29 -79.41 -20.81
C MET A 209 -24.42 -78.46 -19.96
N LYS A 210 -23.86 -78.95 -18.84
CA LYS A 210 -22.94 -78.16 -17.99
C LYS A 210 -21.64 -77.79 -18.71
N ILE A 211 -21.10 -78.67 -19.56
CA ILE A 211 -19.92 -78.39 -20.39
C ILE A 211 -20.22 -77.27 -21.40
N ASN A 212 -21.38 -77.32 -22.08
CA ASN A 212 -21.80 -76.26 -23.00
C ASN A 212 -22.05 -74.92 -22.29
N GLU A 213 -22.64 -74.95 -21.09
CA GLU A 213 -22.85 -73.75 -20.27
C GLU A 213 -21.51 -73.12 -19.85
N ILE A 214 -20.57 -73.92 -19.35
CA ILE A 214 -19.20 -73.47 -18.99
C ILE A 214 -18.45 -72.95 -20.23
N ALA A 215 -18.60 -73.58 -21.39
CA ALA A 215 -17.99 -73.13 -22.64
C ALA A 215 -18.52 -71.74 -23.05
N GLY A 216 -19.83 -71.50 -22.97
CA GLY A 216 -20.44 -70.19 -23.21
C GLY A 216 -19.95 -69.12 -22.23
N GLN A 217 -19.94 -69.43 -20.92
CA GLN A 217 -19.41 -68.53 -19.90
C GLN A 217 -17.93 -68.18 -20.13
N LEU A 218 -17.13 -69.13 -20.62
CA LEU A 218 -15.71 -68.94 -20.92
C LEU A 218 -15.49 -68.11 -22.21
N GLU A 219 -16.37 -68.24 -23.21
CA GLU A 219 -16.37 -67.36 -24.38
C GLU A 219 -16.76 -65.92 -24.00
N ASP A 220 -17.81 -65.72 -23.19
CA ASP A 220 -18.22 -64.41 -22.68
C ASP A 220 -17.10 -63.74 -21.86
N GLN A 221 -16.45 -64.48 -20.95
CA GLN A 221 -15.28 -63.98 -20.21
C GLN A 221 -14.11 -63.65 -21.15
N THR A 222 -13.92 -64.40 -22.24
CA THR A 222 -12.89 -64.12 -23.24
C THR A 222 -13.21 -62.85 -24.03
N GLN A 223 -14.49 -62.62 -24.41
CA GLN A 223 -14.91 -61.39 -25.07
C GLN A 223 -14.76 -60.17 -24.15
N GLU A 224 -15.15 -60.29 -22.87
CA GLU A 224 -15.03 -59.21 -21.89
C GLU A 224 -13.57 -58.90 -21.55
N THR A 225 -12.72 -59.92 -21.39
CA THR A 225 -11.26 -59.72 -21.25
C THR A 225 -10.67 -58.97 -22.43
N ASN A 226 -11.12 -59.26 -23.67
CA ASN A 226 -10.69 -58.53 -24.86
C ASN A 226 -11.22 -57.08 -24.92
N ARG A 227 -12.41 -56.79 -24.40
CA ARG A 227 -12.91 -55.42 -24.24
C ARG A 227 -12.08 -54.65 -23.23
N GLN A 228 -11.81 -55.24 -22.06
CA GLN A 228 -10.98 -54.64 -21.01
C GLN A 228 -9.54 -54.41 -21.47
N LYS A 229 -8.97 -55.32 -22.27
CA LYS A 229 -7.66 -55.12 -22.91
C LYS A 229 -7.64 -53.90 -23.84
N ARG A 230 -8.65 -53.76 -24.72
CA ARG A 230 -8.76 -52.58 -25.61
C ARG A 230 -9.03 -51.27 -24.86
N PHE A 231 -9.73 -51.34 -23.72
CA PHE A 231 -9.95 -50.18 -22.84
C PHE A 231 -8.65 -49.78 -22.13
N LYS A 232 -7.89 -50.76 -21.63
CA LYS A 232 -6.55 -50.55 -21.07
C LYS A 232 -5.60 -49.95 -22.10
N GLU A 233 -5.54 -50.48 -23.33
CA GLU A 233 -4.68 -49.98 -24.41
C GLU A 233 -4.99 -48.51 -24.76
N LYS A 234 -6.26 -48.08 -24.67
CA LYS A 234 -6.64 -46.67 -24.79
C LYS A 234 -6.13 -45.83 -23.61
N LEU A 235 -6.38 -46.28 -22.38
CA LEU A 235 -5.92 -45.56 -21.17
C LEU A 235 -4.39 -45.45 -21.10
N GLU A 236 -3.65 -46.45 -21.57
CA GLU A 236 -2.18 -46.39 -21.68
C GLU A 236 -1.74 -45.35 -22.72
N GLY A 237 -2.49 -45.19 -23.82
CA GLY A 237 -2.35 -44.08 -24.77
C GLY A 237 -2.64 -42.72 -24.13
N ASP A 238 -3.81 -42.55 -23.50
CA ASP A 238 -4.21 -41.31 -22.82
C ASP A 238 -3.19 -40.89 -21.74
N ILE A 239 -2.66 -41.86 -20.98
CA ILE A 239 -1.60 -41.64 -19.98
C ILE A 239 -0.30 -41.17 -20.64
N GLN A 240 0.07 -41.71 -21.81
CA GLN A 240 1.28 -41.29 -22.52
C GLN A 240 1.12 -39.89 -23.13
N ASP A 241 -0.07 -39.57 -23.62
CA ASP A 241 -0.47 -38.25 -24.10
C ASP A 241 -0.51 -37.19 -22.97
N VAL A 242 -0.87 -37.59 -21.75
CA VAL A 242 -0.81 -36.74 -20.55
C VAL A 242 0.62 -36.56 -20.06
N LYS A 243 1.48 -37.59 -20.12
CA LYS A 243 2.92 -37.46 -19.82
C LYS A 243 3.61 -36.50 -20.77
N PHE A 244 3.41 -36.62 -22.08
CA PHE A 244 4.02 -35.70 -23.04
C PHE A 244 3.60 -34.24 -22.77
N LYS A 245 2.32 -34.01 -22.46
CA LYS A 245 1.82 -32.69 -22.06
C LYS A 245 2.39 -32.22 -20.71
N LEU A 246 2.70 -33.13 -19.78
CA LEU A 246 3.38 -32.82 -18.53
C LEU A 246 4.84 -32.41 -18.78
N ASP A 247 5.58 -33.16 -19.60
CA ASP A 247 6.96 -32.85 -19.99
C ASP A 247 7.03 -31.46 -20.69
N GLU A 248 6.08 -31.16 -21.59
CA GLU A 248 5.93 -29.81 -22.18
C GLU A 248 5.68 -28.73 -21.12
N LYS A 249 4.88 -29.00 -20.08
CA LYS A 249 4.65 -28.03 -18.99
C LYS A 249 5.86 -27.88 -18.08
N ASP A 250 6.61 -28.95 -17.79
CA ASP A 250 7.81 -28.88 -16.97
C ASP A 250 8.94 -28.12 -17.65
N ILE A 251 9.08 -28.24 -18.99
CA ILE A 251 9.96 -27.37 -19.79
C ILE A 251 9.53 -25.90 -19.65
N HIS A 252 8.23 -25.60 -19.84
CA HIS A 252 7.73 -24.23 -19.76
C HIS A 252 7.79 -23.65 -18.34
N ILE A 253 7.66 -24.48 -17.30
CA ILE A 253 7.91 -24.15 -15.90
C ILE A 253 9.39 -23.85 -15.66
N HIS A 254 10.30 -24.58 -16.30
CA HIS A 254 11.74 -24.31 -16.20
C HIS A 254 12.10 -22.96 -16.83
N GLU A 255 11.59 -22.67 -18.03
CA GLU A 255 11.73 -21.38 -18.72
C GLU A 255 11.18 -20.22 -17.87
N LEU A 256 9.96 -20.37 -17.34
CA LEU A 256 9.35 -19.38 -16.46
C LEU A 256 10.18 -19.16 -15.19
N ASN A 257 10.73 -20.21 -14.58
CA ASN A 257 11.60 -20.09 -13.40
C ASN A 257 12.92 -19.35 -13.71
N GLU A 258 13.50 -19.51 -14.90
CA GLU A 258 14.65 -18.71 -15.35
C GLU A 258 14.26 -17.22 -15.50
N THR A 259 13.11 -16.91 -16.11
CA THR A 259 12.64 -15.51 -16.21
C THR A 259 12.35 -14.90 -14.82
N ILE A 260 11.78 -15.65 -13.88
CA ILE A 260 11.52 -15.22 -12.50
C ILE A 260 12.83 -14.94 -11.77
N LYS A 261 13.86 -15.78 -11.96
CA LYS A 261 15.20 -15.62 -11.40
C LYS A 261 15.90 -14.36 -11.93
N ASP A 262 15.74 -14.04 -13.21
CA ASP A 262 16.34 -12.84 -13.81
C ASP A 262 15.56 -11.55 -13.48
N LEU A 263 14.23 -11.61 -13.44
CA LEU A 263 13.40 -10.53 -12.88
C LEU A 263 13.73 -10.31 -11.40
N GLY A 264 14.03 -11.37 -10.64
CA GLY A 264 14.53 -11.30 -9.26
C GLY A 264 15.84 -10.52 -9.13
N LYS A 265 16.80 -10.74 -10.04
CA LYS A 265 18.05 -9.94 -10.11
C LYS A 265 17.75 -8.46 -10.39
N GLN A 266 16.88 -8.17 -11.36
CA GLN A 266 16.50 -6.80 -11.71
C GLN A 266 15.79 -6.09 -10.53
N ILE A 267 14.88 -6.79 -9.85
CA ILE A 267 14.18 -6.30 -8.66
C ILE A 267 15.18 -6.05 -7.51
N ALA A 268 16.23 -6.84 -7.35
CA ALA A 268 17.26 -6.61 -6.34
C ALA A 268 18.10 -5.34 -6.64
N VAL A 269 18.43 -5.08 -7.91
CA VAL A 269 19.09 -3.83 -8.34
C VAL A 269 18.18 -2.63 -8.07
N LEU A 270 16.93 -2.68 -8.53
CA LEU A 270 15.97 -1.58 -8.31
C LEU A 270 15.69 -1.31 -6.83
N HIS A 271 15.68 -2.34 -5.96
CA HIS A 271 15.58 -2.14 -4.50
C HIS A 271 16.81 -1.44 -3.91
N LYS A 272 18.00 -1.73 -4.42
CA LYS A 272 19.23 -1.02 -4.02
C LYS A 272 19.15 0.45 -4.46
N ASP A 273 18.78 0.71 -5.71
CA ASP A 273 18.67 2.08 -6.23
C ASP A 273 17.62 2.88 -5.46
N ILE A 274 16.44 2.30 -5.17
CA ILE A 274 15.41 2.92 -4.33
C ILE A 274 15.91 3.20 -2.90
N LYS A 275 16.75 2.33 -2.33
CA LYS A 275 17.37 2.54 -1.01
C LYS A 275 18.38 3.70 -1.04
N ASP A 276 19.21 3.77 -2.06
CA ASP A 276 20.21 4.82 -2.22
C ASP A 276 19.54 6.18 -2.51
N TRP A 277 18.47 6.21 -3.32
CA TRP A 277 17.61 7.40 -3.51
C TRP A 277 16.89 7.83 -2.23
N ARG A 278 16.36 6.89 -1.43
CA ARG A 278 15.76 7.22 -0.12
C ARG A 278 16.79 7.83 0.82
N TYR A 279 18.00 7.30 0.88
CA TYR A 279 19.08 7.87 1.70
C TYR A 279 19.46 9.29 1.26
N ALA A 280 19.51 9.55 -0.06
CA ALA A 280 19.73 10.89 -0.60
C ALA A 280 18.57 11.85 -0.27
N HIS A 281 17.32 11.39 -0.35
CA HIS A 281 16.14 12.17 0.01
C HIS A 281 16.08 12.50 1.51
N ASP A 282 16.34 11.52 2.38
CA ASP A 282 16.45 11.69 3.84
C ASP A 282 17.49 12.76 4.21
N LYS A 283 18.63 12.77 3.51
CA LYS A 283 19.69 13.76 3.71
C LYS A 283 19.24 15.16 3.26
N LEU A 284 18.59 15.26 2.10
CA LEU A 284 18.03 16.52 1.59
C LEU A 284 16.88 17.05 2.47
N SER A 285 16.04 16.18 3.03
CA SER A 285 14.99 16.57 4.00
C SER A 285 15.60 17.14 5.27
N LYS A 286 16.62 16.48 5.84
CA LYS A 286 17.33 16.99 7.03
C LYS A 286 18.08 18.29 6.77
N GLU A 287 18.61 18.49 5.56
CA GLU A 287 19.19 19.77 5.13
C GLU A 287 18.14 20.87 4.95
N LEU A 288 16.97 20.54 4.41
CA LEU A 288 15.81 21.45 4.29
C LEU A 288 15.20 21.79 5.66
N GLU A 289 14.99 20.83 6.55
CA GLU A 289 14.55 21.04 7.94
C GLU A 289 15.54 21.96 8.67
N ALA A 290 16.85 21.78 8.47
CA ALA A 290 17.88 22.64 9.04
C ALA A 290 17.91 24.06 8.44
N THR A 291 17.46 24.28 7.19
CA THR A 291 17.26 25.64 6.65
C THR A 291 15.95 26.25 7.10
N LEU A 292 14.86 25.47 7.22
CA LEU A 292 13.58 25.92 7.77
C LEU A 292 13.70 26.32 9.24
N MET A 293 14.43 25.56 10.07
CA MET A 293 14.72 25.96 11.46
C MET A 293 15.56 27.25 11.56
N LYS A 294 16.46 27.50 10.60
CA LYS A 294 17.21 28.77 10.53
C LYS A 294 16.32 29.92 10.08
N LEU A 295 15.42 29.70 9.12
CA LEU A 295 14.50 30.71 8.61
C LEU A 295 13.43 31.06 9.66
N ALA A 296 12.93 30.07 10.40
CA ALA A 296 12.08 30.27 11.58
C ALA A 296 12.81 31.14 12.62
N LYS A 297 14.05 30.79 13.00
CA LYS A 297 14.85 31.61 13.91
C LYS A 297 15.10 33.04 13.41
N LEU A 298 15.41 33.24 12.13
CA LEU A 298 15.53 34.59 11.55
C LEU A 298 14.20 35.35 11.59
N THR A 299 13.08 34.64 11.47
CA THR A 299 11.72 35.23 11.57
C THR A 299 11.41 35.59 13.02
N ASP A 300 11.78 34.75 13.99
CA ASP A 300 11.67 35.03 15.42
C ASP A 300 12.58 36.20 15.83
N GLU A 301 13.83 36.24 15.37
CA GLU A 301 14.78 37.33 15.56
C GLU A 301 14.28 38.64 14.92
N HIS A 302 13.62 38.57 13.76
CA HIS A 302 12.96 39.71 13.14
C HIS A 302 11.71 40.15 13.93
N ASN A 303 10.91 39.20 14.45
CA ASN A 303 9.74 39.49 15.27
C ASN A 303 10.13 40.08 16.63
N THR A 304 11.22 39.62 17.26
CA THR A 304 11.77 40.27 18.46
C THR A 304 12.36 41.63 18.14
N SER A 305 13.01 41.82 16.99
CA SER A 305 13.47 43.15 16.54
C SER A 305 12.28 44.11 16.31
N LEU A 306 11.17 43.62 15.74
CA LEU A 306 9.92 44.39 15.59
C LEU A 306 9.28 44.69 16.95
N PHE A 307 9.30 43.73 17.89
CA PHE A 307 8.83 43.93 19.25
C PHE A 307 9.69 44.93 20.02
N GLU A 308 11.03 44.92 19.85
CA GLU A 308 11.94 45.92 20.40
C GLU A 308 11.70 47.30 19.78
N VAL A 309 11.49 47.40 18.47
CA VAL A 309 11.09 48.66 17.81
C VAL A 309 9.75 49.17 18.32
N ASP A 310 8.77 48.29 18.55
CA ASP A 310 7.47 48.68 19.08
C ASP A 310 7.49 48.98 20.59
N ALA A 311 8.36 48.30 21.35
CA ALA A 311 8.67 48.63 22.74
C ALA A 311 9.43 49.95 22.85
N VAL A 312 10.30 50.31 21.90
CA VAL A 312 10.94 51.63 21.81
C VAL A 312 9.94 52.71 21.40
N LYS A 313 8.98 52.42 20.50
CA LYS A 313 7.86 53.33 20.19
C LYS A 313 6.96 53.53 21.41
N LYS A 314 6.64 52.46 22.14
CA LYS A 314 5.90 52.52 23.41
C LYS A 314 6.68 53.31 24.46
N ALA A 315 7.97 53.04 24.67
CA ALA A 315 8.83 53.81 25.56
C ALA A 315 8.96 55.29 25.14
N LEU A 316 8.92 55.61 23.84
CA LEU A 316 8.88 56.99 23.35
C LEU A 316 7.51 57.66 23.62
N HIS A 317 6.41 56.92 23.47
CA HIS A 317 5.07 57.38 23.79
C HIS A 317 4.87 57.54 25.30
N GLU A 318 5.34 56.58 26.09
CA GLU A 318 5.44 56.61 27.54
C GLU A 318 6.33 57.75 28.00
N LYS A 319 7.48 58.04 27.35
CA LYS A 319 8.29 59.23 27.68
C LYS A 319 7.62 60.55 27.28
N SER A 320 6.77 60.55 26.27
CA SER A 320 5.90 61.69 25.92
C SER A 320 4.78 61.88 26.96
N ILE A 321 4.22 60.77 27.46
CA ILE A 321 3.30 60.76 28.60
C ILE A 321 4.03 61.18 29.87
N ASP A 322 5.25 60.72 30.15
CA ASP A 322 6.06 61.10 31.31
C ASP A 322 6.41 62.59 31.29
N MET A 323 6.69 63.18 30.13
CA MET A 323 6.87 64.64 30.03
C MET A 323 5.59 65.40 30.44
N LYS A 324 4.42 64.83 30.15
CA LYS A 324 3.11 65.36 30.54
C LYS A 324 2.77 65.07 32.00
N VAL A 325 3.12 63.88 32.49
CA VAL A 325 2.92 63.41 33.86
C VAL A 325 3.90 64.12 34.81
N LEU A 326 5.13 64.43 34.42
CA LEU A 326 6.05 65.28 35.19
C LEU A 326 5.54 66.72 35.29
N GLN A 327 4.87 67.21 34.24
CA GLN A 327 4.21 68.52 34.26
C GLN A 327 2.99 68.51 35.21
N ASP A 328 2.21 67.43 35.23
CA ASP A 328 1.11 67.23 36.19
C ASP A 328 1.62 66.88 37.62
N GLU A 329 2.74 66.19 37.77
CA GLU A 329 3.35 65.82 39.05
C GLU A 329 4.01 67.01 39.73
N SER A 330 4.56 67.96 38.97
CA SER A 330 4.92 69.30 39.48
C SER A 330 3.72 70.00 40.16
N THR A 331 2.49 69.66 39.77
CA THR A 331 1.26 70.10 40.46
C THR A 331 0.77 69.12 41.55
N ARG A 332 1.06 67.81 41.48
CA ARG A 332 0.70 66.82 42.52
C ARG A 332 1.64 66.79 43.71
N TYR A 333 2.94 66.96 43.55
CA TYR A 333 3.89 67.00 44.68
C TYR A 333 3.62 68.17 45.65
N LYS A 334 2.99 69.26 45.16
CA LYS A 334 2.43 70.33 46.02
C LYS A 334 1.24 69.89 46.87
N ASN A 335 0.52 68.84 46.47
CA ASN A 335 -0.73 68.38 47.10
C ASN A 335 -0.53 67.13 47.97
N ASP A 336 0.36 66.20 47.59
CA ASP A 336 0.50 64.92 48.31
C ASP A 336 1.45 64.97 49.52
N LEU A 337 2.32 65.99 49.59
CA LEU A 337 3.04 66.35 50.83
C LEU A 337 2.05 66.63 51.99
N SER A 338 0.84 67.10 51.69
CA SER A 338 -0.25 67.34 52.66
C SER A 338 -0.95 66.05 53.15
N LYS A 339 -0.81 64.94 52.42
CA LYS A 339 -1.53 63.68 52.69
C LYS A 339 -0.65 62.63 53.39
N ALA A 340 0.62 62.51 53.00
CA ALA A 340 1.56 61.55 53.59
C ALA A 340 1.66 61.70 55.13
N GLN A 341 1.55 62.95 55.62
CA GLN A 341 1.54 63.30 57.04
C GLN A 341 0.43 62.59 57.86
N LYS A 342 -0.68 62.18 57.22
CA LYS A 342 -1.89 61.64 57.91
C LYS A 342 -2.01 60.11 57.87
N ALA A 343 -1.27 59.43 56.99
CA ALA A 343 -1.37 57.97 56.83
C ALA A 343 -0.58 57.19 57.88
N ARG A 344 0.52 57.78 58.38
CA ARG A 344 1.43 57.16 59.36
C ARG A 344 0.72 56.80 60.67
N ASP A 345 -0.11 57.69 61.17
CA ASP A 345 -0.69 57.62 62.52
C ASP A 345 -1.87 56.61 62.62
N LEU A 346 -2.26 55.95 61.51
CA LEU A 346 -3.33 54.94 61.47
C LEU A 346 -2.81 53.50 61.59
N LEU A 347 -1.56 53.24 61.21
CA LEU A 347 -1.00 51.87 61.14
C LEU A 347 -0.57 51.30 62.49
N GLU A 348 -0.24 52.16 63.45
CA GLU A 348 0.27 51.77 64.78
C GLU A 348 -0.75 50.96 65.61
N LYS A 349 -2.06 51.11 65.35
CA LYS A 349 -3.13 50.48 66.13
C LYS A 349 -3.51 49.05 65.72
N ARG A 350 -3.00 48.52 64.60
CA ARG A 350 -3.47 47.24 64.02
C ARG A 350 -2.62 46.02 64.39
N VAL A 351 -1.52 46.20 65.12
CA VAL A 351 -0.58 45.13 65.51
C VAL A 351 -1.03 44.36 66.77
N LEU A 352 -1.87 44.95 67.62
CA LEU A 352 -2.20 44.43 68.95
C LEU A 352 -3.20 43.25 68.98
N THR A 353 -3.92 42.97 67.89
CA THR A 353 -5.01 41.97 67.87
C THR A 353 -4.54 40.54 67.62
N ILE A 354 -3.44 40.34 66.90
CA ILE A 354 -3.03 39.04 66.32
C ILE A 354 -2.40 38.08 67.36
N ILE A 355 -2.17 38.55 68.59
CA ILE A 355 -1.42 37.80 69.62
C ILE A 355 -2.30 36.81 70.42
N LYS A 356 -3.64 36.90 70.35
CA LYS A 356 -4.54 36.17 71.27
C LYS A 356 -5.08 34.81 70.81
N GLU A 357 -5.08 34.49 69.52
CA GLU A 357 -5.83 33.34 68.98
C GLU A 357 -4.98 32.05 68.84
N ARG A 358 -3.77 32.02 69.42
CA ARG A 358 -2.82 30.90 69.29
C ARG A 358 -2.95 29.82 70.37
N ASP A 359 -3.48 30.15 71.54
CA ASP A 359 -3.17 29.38 72.77
C ASP A 359 -4.24 28.37 73.20
N GLU A 360 -5.42 28.33 72.56
CA GLU A 360 -6.53 27.46 72.99
C GLU A 360 -6.47 26.03 72.39
N THR A 361 -5.86 25.84 71.22
CA THR A 361 -5.88 24.56 70.47
C THR A 361 -4.96 23.45 71.00
N THR A 362 -4.41 23.60 72.21
CA THR A 362 -3.46 22.64 72.81
C THR A 362 -4.03 21.75 73.92
N ILE A 363 -5.30 21.95 74.33
CA ILE A 363 -5.89 21.31 75.51
C ILE A 363 -6.55 19.96 75.21
N ASP A 364 -7.23 19.80 74.06
CA ASP A 364 -8.07 18.62 73.76
C ASP A 364 -7.30 17.29 73.64
N ARG A 365 -5.97 17.33 73.50
CA ARG A 365 -5.12 16.14 73.33
C ARG A 365 -5.10 15.20 74.55
N ASN A 366 -5.53 15.66 75.73
CA ASN A 366 -5.39 14.91 76.98
C ASN A 366 -6.64 14.10 77.39
N ASN A 367 -7.80 14.27 76.72
CA ASN A 367 -9.06 13.65 77.14
C ASN A 367 -9.23 12.18 76.66
N LEU A 368 -8.35 11.31 77.19
CA LEU A 368 -8.68 9.95 77.65
C LEU A 368 -9.31 8.99 76.60
N ARG A 369 -8.60 8.02 76.00
CA ARG A 369 -7.44 7.24 76.49
C ARG A 369 -7.65 6.49 77.82
N GLN A 370 -8.89 6.40 78.33
CA GLN A 370 -9.20 5.77 79.62
C GLN A 370 -10.52 4.96 79.61
N ARG A 371 -10.80 4.21 78.53
CA ARG A 371 -12.07 3.46 78.39
C ARG A 371 -11.98 2.08 77.74
N ILE A 372 -10.78 1.49 77.68
CA ILE A 372 -10.50 0.22 76.97
C ILE A 372 -10.29 -0.98 77.94
N GLY A 373 -10.08 -0.76 79.23
CA GLY A 373 -9.63 -1.81 80.18
C GLY A 373 -10.67 -2.37 81.16
N ILE A 374 -11.91 -2.64 80.74
CA ILE A 374 -12.96 -3.17 81.65
C ILE A 374 -13.69 -4.43 81.10
N PHE A 375 -13.88 -4.58 79.78
CA PHE A 375 -14.67 -5.69 79.22
C PHE A 375 -13.92 -7.03 79.04
N GLU A 376 -12.71 -7.18 79.60
CA GLU A 376 -11.92 -8.43 79.54
C GLU A 376 -12.15 -9.35 80.76
N LYS A 377 -13.30 -9.25 81.45
CA LYS A 377 -13.53 -9.94 82.74
C LYS A 377 -14.92 -10.55 82.96
N GLU A 378 -15.62 -10.94 81.89
CA GLU A 378 -16.97 -11.53 81.94
C GLU A 378 -17.06 -12.94 81.32
N ILE A 379 -15.93 -13.67 81.26
CA ILE A 379 -15.81 -14.99 80.60
C ILE A 379 -15.78 -16.18 81.60
N GLU A 380 -15.67 -15.94 82.90
CA GLU A 380 -15.32 -16.98 83.88
C GLU A 380 -16.52 -17.82 84.42
N ASP A 381 -17.74 -17.26 84.48
CA ASP A 381 -18.79 -17.76 85.38
C ASP A 381 -19.67 -18.92 84.86
N PHE A 382 -19.70 -19.22 83.55
CA PHE A 382 -20.63 -20.23 82.98
C PHE A 382 -20.18 -21.70 83.03
N LYS A 383 -19.22 -22.06 83.90
CA LYS A 383 -18.69 -23.44 84.04
C LYS A 383 -19.30 -24.25 85.21
N LYS A 384 -20.61 -24.14 85.48
CA LYS A 384 -21.18 -24.57 86.78
C LYS A 384 -22.52 -25.34 86.80
N TYR A 385 -22.94 -25.96 85.69
CA TYR A 385 -24.24 -26.65 85.58
C TYR A 385 -24.15 -28.07 84.95
N ILE A 386 -23.28 -28.96 85.47
CA ILE A 386 -23.05 -30.30 84.88
C ILE A 386 -23.15 -31.48 85.91
N ASP A 387 -23.20 -31.22 87.22
CA ASP A 387 -22.93 -32.25 88.25
C ASP A 387 -24.14 -32.88 88.99
N GLU A 388 -25.40 -32.47 88.74
CA GLU A 388 -26.54 -32.89 89.61
C GLU A 388 -27.39 -34.10 89.10
N ASP A 389 -27.49 -34.35 87.79
CA ASP A 389 -28.44 -35.34 87.20
C ASP A 389 -28.03 -36.83 87.29
N LYS A 390 -27.49 -37.30 88.44
CA LYS A 390 -26.80 -38.62 88.50
C LYS A 390 -27.09 -39.56 89.67
N ARG A 391 -28.17 -39.37 90.45
CA ARG A 391 -28.43 -40.17 91.69
C ARG A 391 -29.89 -40.54 92.00
N THR A 392 -30.79 -40.62 91.00
CA THR A 392 -32.24 -40.53 91.25
C THR A 392 -33.00 -41.81 91.64
N ILE A 393 -32.84 -42.96 90.97
CA ILE A 393 -33.71 -44.14 91.16
C ILE A 393 -32.95 -45.48 91.02
N GLU A 394 -33.13 -46.40 91.98
CA GLU A 394 -32.72 -47.83 91.88
C GLU A 394 -33.56 -48.76 92.79
N THR A 395 -34.90 -48.60 92.84
CA THR A 395 -35.73 -49.27 93.87
C THR A 395 -37.11 -49.76 93.41
N LEU A 396 -37.29 -51.05 93.13
CA LEU A 396 -38.57 -51.81 93.26
C LEU A 396 -38.41 -53.33 92.93
N GLY A 397 -39.18 -54.21 93.62
CA GLY A 397 -39.55 -55.54 93.11
C GLY A 397 -38.93 -56.81 93.72
N LYS A 398 -39.48 -57.32 94.85
CA LYS A 398 -39.24 -58.69 95.37
C LYS A 398 -40.44 -59.22 96.18
N GLU A 399 -41.37 -59.96 95.57
CA GLU A 399 -42.48 -60.64 96.28
C GLU A 399 -42.87 -62.00 95.66
N LYS A 400 -42.59 -63.11 96.35
CA LYS A 400 -43.00 -64.50 96.02
C LYS A 400 -42.60 -65.45 97.18
N ASP A 401 -43.49 -66.33 97.70
CA ASP A 401 -43.17 -67.72 98.19
C ASP A 401 -44.20 -68.44 99.14
N VAL A 402 -45.28 -67.84 99.66
CA VAL A 402 -45.99 -68.40 100.87
C VAL A 402 -47.43 -68.89 100.63
N LEU A 403 -47.69 -70.15 100.17
CA LEU A 403 -49.10 -70.65 100.01
C LEU A 403 -49.41 -72.18 99.83
N ASN A 404 -48.75 -73.16 100.49
CA ASN A 404 -49.00 -74.60 100.15
C ASN A 404 -48.80 -75.63 101.30
N LYS A 405 -49.81 -76.48 101.68
CA LYS A 405 -49.58 -77.64 102.60
C LYS A 405 -50.63 -78.78 102.86
N THR A 406 -51.93 -78.55 103.14
CA THR A 406 -52.73 -79.47 104.01
C THR A 406 -54.05 -80.03 103.42
N ILE A 407 -54.43 -81.32 103.67
CA ILE A 407 -55.76 -81.86 103.27
C ILE A 407 -56.39 -83.10 104.01
N GLN A 408 -55.65 -84.14 104.43
CA GLN A 408 -56.15 -85.55 104.41
C GLN A 408 -56.57 -86.23 105.74
N ARG A 409 -57.82 -86.76 105.89
CA ARG A 409 -58.30 -87.75 106.94
C ARG A 409 -59.61 -88.53 106.54
N GLN A 410 -60.06 -89.48 107.40
CA GLN A 410 -61.36 -90.21 107.53
C GLN A 410 -61.56 -91.59 106.82
N GLN A 411 -62.15 -92.62 107.50
CA GLN A 411 -62.88 -93.83 106.98
C GLN A 411 -63.30 -94.90 108.06
N VAL A 412 -64.09 -95.95 107.68
CA VAL A 412 -64.39 -97.30 108.30
C VAL A 412 -65.79 -97.57 108.97
N VAL A 413 -66.46 -98.71 108.64
CA VAL A 413 -67.39 -99.63 109.42
C VAL A 413 -68.40 -100.42 108.53
N GLN A 414 -68.56 -101.77 108.67
CA GLN A 414 -69.62 -102.61 108.03
C GLN A 414 -69.66 -104.08 108.57
N LYS A 415 -70.80 -104.84 108.50
CA LYS A 415 -70.85 -106.34 108.28
C LYS A 415 -72.24 -106.97 107.95
N ASP A 416 -72.46 -108.30 108.14
CA ASP A 416 -73.33 -109.21 107.33
C ASP A 416 -74.48 -110.02 108.06
N HIS A 417 -75.32 -110.76 107.28
CA HIS A 417 -76.39 -111.72 107.69
C HIS A 417 -76.64 -112.84 106.63
N GLN A 418 -77.36 -113.97 106.92
CA GLN A 418 -77.46 -115.11 105.93
C GLN A 418 -78.64 -116.16 105.93
N LYS A 419 -78.78 -117.12 106.88
CA LYS A 419 -78.86 -118.58 106.52
C LYS A 419 -80.18 -119.38 106.26
N LEU A 420 -81.38 -119.00 106.68
CA LEU A 420 -82.41 -119.99 107.12
C LEU A 420 -83.41 -120.55 106.05
N ILE A 421 -83.06 -121.56 105.21
CA ILE A 421 -83.85 -121.87 103.97
C ILE A 421 -84.18 -123.37 103.59
N HIS A 422 -83.47 -124.40 104.07
CA HIS A 422 -83.20 -125.62 103.25
C HIS A 422 -84.29 -126.71 102.98
N ILE A 423 -85.32 -126.92 103.81
CA ILE A 423 -86.02 -128.24 103.82
C ILE A 423 -87.15 -128.42 102.78
N GLN A 424 -87.82 -127.36 102.32
CA GLN A 424 -88.94 -127.49 101.35
C GLN A 424 -88.52 -127.93 99.93
N GLU A 425 -87.20 -127.99 99.66
CA GLU A 425 -86.65 -128.16 98.30
C GLU A 425 -86.83 -129.56 97.68
N GLN A 426 -87.25 -130.59 98.42
CA GLN A 426 -87.19 -131.97 97.92
C GLN A 426 -88.41 -132.45 97.14
N SER A 427 -89.65 -132.19 97.59
CA SER A 427 -90.85 -132.65 96.87
C SER A 427 -91.10 -131.89 95.56
N LYS A 428 -90.58 -130.66 95.48
CA LYS A 428 -90.67 -129.77 94.31
C LYS A 428 -90.02 -130.43 93.07
N LYS A 429 -88.83 -131.00 93.27
CA LYS A 429 -87.91 -131.50 92.23
C LYS A 429 -88.48 -132.54 91.28
N LYS A 430 -89.49 -133.32 91.70
CA LYS A 430 -90.00 -134.42 90.86
C LYS A 430 -91.03 -133.98 89.81
N LEU A 431 -91.81 -132.94 90.10
CA LEU A 431 -92.70 -132.30 89.13
C LEU A 431 -91.98 -131.20 88.33
N GLU A 432 -90.91 -130.62 88.89
CA GLU A 432 -90.01 -129.73 88.13
C GLU A 432 -89.41 -130.47 86.92
N LEU A 433 -88.90 -131.70 87.08
CA LEU A 433 -88.22 -132.43 86.00
C LEU A 433 -89.05 -132.67 84.72
N GLU A 434 -90.36 -132.91 84.82
CA GLU A 434 -91.21 -133.11 83.62
C GLU A 434 -91.60 -131.77 82.96
N LEU A 435 -91.77 -130.71 83.76
CA LEU A 435 -91.93 -129.34 83.25
C LEU A 435 -90.64 -128.84 82.59
N ASP A 436 -89.48 -129.11 83.19
CA ASP A 436 -88.16 -128.73 82.68
C ASP A 436 -87.93 -129.28 81.26
N LEU A 437 -88.34 -130.53 80.98
CA LEU A 437 -88.21 -131.12 79.64
C LEU A 437 -89.01 -130.35 78.58
N PHE A 438 -90.27 -129.98 78.86
CA PHE A 438 -91.07 -129.15 77.94
C PHE A 438 -90.56 -127.70 77.86
N PHE A 439 -90.06 -127.14 78.96
CA PHE A 439 -89.39 -125.82 78.95
C PHE A 439 -88.10 -125.83 78.14
N ILE A 440 -87.33 -126.92 78.14
CA ILE A 440 -86.13 -127.09 77.33
C ILE A 440 -86.49 -127.10 75.83
N GLU A 441 -87.53 -127.82 75.43
CA GLU A 441 -87.99 -127.87 74.02
C GLU A 441 -88.53 -126.51 73.54
N SER A 442 -89.43 -125.89 74.33
CA SER A 442 -89.92 -124.52 74.05
C SER A 442 -88.76 -123.50 74.00
N GLY A 443 -87.77 -123.68 74.88
CA GLY A 443 -86.55 -122.89 74.91
C GLY A 443 -85.65 -123.05 73.69
N LYS A 444 -85.55 -124.25 73.10
CA LYS A 444 -84.83 -124.48 71.82
C LYS A 444 -85.50 -123.70 70.68
N HIS A 445 -86.82 -123.82 70.53
CA HIS A 445 -87.54 -123.13 69.46
C HIS A 445 -87.51 -121.61 69.60
N LYS A 446 -87.69 -121.07 70.82
CA LYS A 446 -87.53 -119.63 71.08
C LYS A 446 -86.13 -119.12 70.78
N LYS A 447 -85.08 -119.87 71.15
CA LYS A 447 -83.68 -119.52 70.81
C LYS A 447 -83.49 -119.42 69.30
N LEU A 448 -83.94 -120.43 68.54
CA LEU A 448 -83.82 -120.46 67.08
C LEU A 448 -84.53 -119.26 66.42
N ILE A 449 -85.75 -118.92 66.87
CA ILE A 449 -86.48 -117.73 66.40
C ILE A 449 -85.65 -116.46 66.67
N THR A 450 -85.18 -116.26 67.90
CA THR A 450 -84.36 -115.08 68.25
C THR A 450 -82.99 -115.04 67.59
N GLN A 451 -82.49 -116.15 67.03
CA GLN A 451 -81.28 -116.15 66.18
C GLN A 451 -81.63 -115.67 64.77
N LEU A 452 -82.68 -116.22 64.15
CA LEU A 452 -83.12 -115.83 62.81
C LEU A 452 -83.61 -114.36 62.75
N GLU A 453 -84.23 -113.86 63.81
CA GLU A 453 -84.59 -112.43 63.93
C GLU A 453 -83.35 -111.54 63.98
N ARG A 454 -82.32 -111.92 64.74
CA ARG A 454 -81.03 -111.19 64.79
C ARG A 454 -80.26 -111.27 63.48
N GLU A 455 -80.31 -112.39 62.78
CA GLU A 455 -79.68 -112.54 61.47
C GLU A 455 -80.40 -111.69 60.41
N ARG A 456 -81.74 -111.63 60.43
CA ARG A 456 -82.52 -110.69 59.60
C ARG A 456 -82.14 -109.24 59.90
N ASP A 457 -82.15 -108.84 61.16
CA ASP A 457 -81.95 -107.43 61.54
C ASP A 457 -80.51 -106.98 61.26
N ARG A 458 -79.52 -107.85 61.54
CA ARG A 458 -78.13 -107.63 61.15
C ARG A 458 -77.96 -107.50 59.63
N LEU A 459 -78.61 -108.34 58.83
CA LEU A 459 -78.53 -108.23 57.35
C LEU A 459 -79.22 -106.96 56.82
N ALA A 460 -80.23 -106.44 57.53
CA ALA A 460 -80.84 -105.15 57.22
C ALA A 460 -79.93 -103.97 57.59
N GLU A 461 -79.22 -104.04 58.73
CA GLU A 461 -78.17 -103.07 59.10
C GLU A 461 -77.00 -103.09 58.09
N GLU A 462 -76.47 -104.27 57.75
CA GLU A 462 -75.41 -104.42 56.75
C GLU A 462 -75.86 -103.91 55.36
N GLN A 463 -77.13 -104.10 54.97
CA GLN A 463 -77.68 -103.51 53.75
C GLN A 463 -77.78 -101.98 53.82
N LEU A 464 -78.16 -101.42 54.97
CA LEU A 464 -78.28 -99.97 55.18
C LEU A 464 -76.91 -99.31 55.09
N ASP A 465 -75.90 -99.86 55.76
CA ASP A 465 -74.52 -99.36 55.74
C ASP A 465 -73.89 -99.44 54.35
N LEU A 466 -74.13 -100.53 53.60
CA LEU A 466 -73.76 -100.64 52.19
C LEU A 466 -74.48 -99.61 51.32
N THR A 467 -75.73 -99.27 51.61
CA THR A 467 -76.49 -98.25 50.87
C THR A 467 -75.96 -96.85 51.16
N ASN A 468 -75.67 -96.54 52.44
CA ASN A 468 -75.10 -95.26 52.86
C ASN A 468 -73.71 -95.03 52.25
N THR A 469 -72.82 -96.02 52.36
CA THR A 469 -71.46 -95.93 51.79
C THR A 469 -71.45 -95.82 50.26
N ILE A 470 -72.45 -96.37 49.56
CA ILE A 470 -72.65 -96.11 48.12
C ILE A 470 -73.10 -94.68 47.86
N GLN A 471 -73.99 -94.09 48.67
CA GLN A 471 -74.39 -92.69 48.54
C GLN A 471 -73.22 -91.74 48.80
N ASP A 472 -72.44 -91.98 49.85
CA ASP A 472 -71.23 -91.21 50.17
C ASP A 472 -70.24 -91.25 49.00
N GLN A 473 -69.94 -92.43 48.44
CA GLN A 473 -69.06 -92.56 47.28
C GLN A 473 -69.60 -91.88 46.02
N LEU A 474 -70.93 -91.86 45.80
CA LEU A 474 -71.53 -91.16 44.67
C LEU A 474 -71.42 -89.64 44.79
N GLU A 475 -71.57 -89.10 46.00
CA GLU A 475 -71.38 -87.66 46.27
C GLU A 475 -69.90 -87.28 46.23
N ASP A 476 -69.01 -88.13 46.72
CA ASP A 476 -67.55 -87.97 46.62
C ASP A 476 -67.08 -87.97 45.15
N ILE A 477 -67.68 -88.82 44.30
CA ILE A 477 -67.52 -88.79 42.83
C ILE A 477 -68.11 -87.51 42.21
N ARG A 478 -69.23 -86.99 42.72
CA ARG A 478 -69.84 -85.73 42.26
C ARG A 478 -68.93 -84.54 42.56
N GLN A 479 -68.42 -84.43 43.79
CA GLN A 479 -67.47 -83.38 44.19
C GLN A 479 -66.17 -83.44 43.37
N LYS A 480 -65.62 -84.64 43.16
CA LYS A 480 -64.43 -84.84 42.30
C LYS A 480 -64.70 -84.45 40.84
N LYS A 481 -65.91 -84.65 40.30
CA LYS A 481 -66.29 -84.18 38.96
C LYS A 481 -66.38 -82.66 38.87
N VAL A 482 -66.88 -81.97 39.90
CA VAL A 482 -66.88 -80.49 39.97
C VAL A 482 -65.44 -79.96 40.02
N PHE A 483 -64.60 -80.50 40.91
CA PHE A 483 -63.20 -80.10 41.02
C PHE A 483 -62.41 -80.31 39.71
N ILE A 484 -62.66 -81.41 38.99
CA ILE A 484 -62.08 -81.65 37.65
C ILE A 484 -62.59 -80.65 36.60
N PHE A 485 -63.84 -80.18 36.70
CA PHE A 485 -64.36 -79.14 35.82
C PHE A 485 -63.69 -77.79 36.10
N ASP A 486 -63.56 -77.41 37.36
CA ASP A 486 -62.92 -76.16 37.77
C ASP A 486 -61.43 -76.12 37.37
N LEU A 487 -60.69 -77.21 37.60
CA LEU A 487 -59.31 -77.35 37.12
C LEU A 487 -59.20 -77.27 35.59
N LYS A 488 -60.16 -77.83 34.83
CA LYS A 488 -60.17 -77.70 33.36
C LYS A 488 -60.48 -76.28 32.91
N LYS A 489 -61.36 -75.58 33.61
CA LYS A 489 -61.67 -74.15 33.37
C LYS A 489 -60.43 -73.29 33.64
N GLU A 490 -59.78 -73.48 34.78
CA GLU A 490 -58.58 -72.74 35.16
C GLU A 490 -57.39 -73.03 34.23
N ALA A 491 -57.24 -74.28 33.78
CA ALA A 491 -56.26 -74.65 32.75
C ALA A 491 -56.55 -73.93 31.42
N SER A 492 -57.80 -73.93 30.95
CA SER A 492 -58.18 -73.20 29.73
C SER A 492 -57.99 -71.68 29.85
N GLU A 493 -58.18 -71.10 31.04
CA GLU A 493 -57.91 -69.68 31.29
C GLU A 493 -56.41 -69.36 31.29
N ARG A 494 -55.56 -70.26 31.81
CA ARG A 494 -54.10 -70.13 31.70
C ARG A 494 -53.62 -70.29 30.26
N ASP A 495 -54.15 -71.27 29.53
CA ASP A 495 -53.87 -71.46 28.09
C ASP A 495 -54.21 -70.21 27.26
N ASN A 496 -55.36 -69.58 27.54
CA ASN A 496 -55.76 -68.35 26.86
C ASN A 496 -54.85 -67.16 27.23
N LYS A 497 -54.41 -67.05 28.49
CA LYS A 497 -53.43 -66.04 28.92
C LYS A 497 -52.06 -66.26 28.26
N ILE A 498 -51.60 -67.50 28.12
CA ILE A 498 -50.35 -67.84 27.42
C ILE A 498 -50.44 -67.43 25.94
N ARG A 499 -51.55 -67.75 25.25
CA ARG A 499 -51.76 -67.32 23.85
C ARG A 499 -51.80 -65.79 23.72
N GLN A 500 -52.45 -65.08 24.65
CA GLN A 500 -52.45 -63.61 24.66
C GLN A 500 -51.04 -63.05 24.84
N GLN A 501 -50.23 -63.62 25.74
CA GLN A 501 -48.83 -63.21 25.94
C GLN A 501 -47.93 -63.55 24.74
N GLN A 502 -48.14 -64.69 24.07
CA GLN A 502 -47.44 -65.03 22.82
C GLN A 502 -47.78 -64.00 21.73
N ASN A 503 -49.06 -63.69 21.52
CA ASN A 503 -49.48 -62.70 20.52
C ASN A 503 -48.89 -61.30 20.80
N MET A 504 -48.86 -60.87 22.07
CA MET A 504 -48.21 -59.61 22.47
C MET A 504 -46.69 -59.64 22.22
N TYR A 505 -46.02 -60.75 22.52
CA TYR A 505 -44.59 -60.92 22.27
C TYR A 505 -44.26 -60.95 20.77
N GLU A 506 -45.08 -61.58 19.95
CA GLU A 506 -44.93 -61.59 18.49
C GLU A 506 -45.17 -60.20 17.89
N ALA A 507 -46.15 -59.45 18.38
CA ALA A 507 -46.34 -58.03 18.03
C ALA A 507 -45.10 -57.20 18.42
N MET A 508 -44.67 -57.23 19.68
CA MET A 508 -43.46 -56.52 20.12
C MET A 508 -42.21 -56.93 19.34
N ARG A 509 -42.07 -58.20 18.95
CA ARG A 509 -40.96 -58.70 18.12
C ARG A 509 -41.05 -58.18 16.69
N SER A 510 -42.25 -58.09 16.12
CA SER A 510 -42.51 -57.45 14.83
C SER A 510 -42.12 -55.97 14.87
N ASP A 511 -42.64 -55.22 15.84
CA ASP A 511 -42.41 -53.78 16.01
C ASP A 511 -40.93 -53.48 16.25
N ARG A 512 -40.25 -54.25 17.11
CA ARG A 512 -38.80 -54.17 17.32
C ARG A 512 -38.02 -54.42 16.03
N ASN A 513 -38.42 -55.39 15.22
CA ASN A 513 -37.76 -55.67 13.94
C ASN A 513 -38.03 -54.58 12.90
N ALA A 514 -39.23 -53.96 12.90
CA ALA A 514 -39.55 -52.81 12.06
C ALA A 514 -38.73 -51.58 12.45
N LEU A 515 -38.64 -51.27 13.74
CA LEU A 515 -37.80 -50.19 14.29
C LEU A 515 -36.31 -50.43 14.03
N GLN A 516 -35.83 -51.67 14.16
CA GLN A 516 -34.45 -52.06 13.80
C GLN A 516 -34.16 -51.75 12.32
N LYS A 517 -35.09 -52.06 11.42
CA LYS A 517 -34.96 -51.77 9.98
C LYS A 517 -35.00 -50.27 9.69
N LEU A 518 -35.94 -49.54 10.29
CA LEU A 518 -36.05 -48.08 10.16
C LEU A 518 -34.80 -47.36 10.66
N HIS A 519 -34.20 -47.87 11.75
CA HIS A 519 -32.92 -47.37 12.27
C HIS A 519 -31.74 -47.69 11.35
N GLN A 520 -31.69 -48.87 10.73
CA GLN A 520 -30.68 -49.19 9.70
C GLN A 520 -30.83 -48.29 8.45
N GLU A 521 -32.05 -48.00 8.03
CA GLU A 521 -32.34 -47.09 6.90
C GLU A 521 -31.91 -45.66 7.24
N SER A 522 -32.33 -45.13 8.39
CA SER A 522 -31.94 -43.79 8.87
C SER A 522 -30.43 -43.64 9.10
N THR A 523 -29.74 -44.68 9.60
CA THR A 523 -28.27 -44.64 9.77
C THR A 523 -27.52 -44.76 8.43
N ALA A 524 -28.07 -45.46 7.43
CA ALA A 524 -27.56 -45.47 6.07
C ALA A 524 -27.73 -44.09 5.39
N GLU A 525 -28.90 -43.46 5.52
CA GLU A 525 -29.16 -42.10 5.05
C GLU A 525 -28.25 -41.06 5.72
N ALA A 526 -28.08 -41.13 7.04
CA ALA A 526 -27.13 -40.28 7.76
C ALA A 526 -25.67 -40.52 7.30
N GLY A 527 -25.34 -41.75 6.90
CA GLY A 527 -24.07 -42.11 6.25
C GLY A 527 -23.92 -41.48 4.87
N GLU A 528 -24.97 -41.46 4.04
CA GLU A 528 -24.97 -40.75 2.76
C GLU A 528 -24.88 -39.24 2.93
N LEU A 529 -25.65 -38.65 3.84
CA LEU A 529 -25.61 -37.22 4.13
C LEU A 529 -24.22 -36.80 4.63
N LYS A 530 -23.54 -37.62 5.43
CA LYS A 530 -22.13 -37.41 5.79
C LYS A 530 -21.17 -37.53 4.59
N LYS A 531 -21.43 -38.39 3.60
CA LYS A 531 -20.65 -38.44 2.34
C LYS A 531 -20.89 -37.20 1.46
N LYS A 532 -22.16 -36.82 1.28
CA LYS A 532 -22.61 -35.63 0.54
C LYS A 532 -22.03 -34.35 1.17
N LEU A 533 -22.05 -34.23 2.50
CA LEU A 533 -21.42 -33.14 3.26
C LEU A 533 -19.91 -33.05 2.98
N ARG A 534 -19.16 -34.17 3.05
CA ARG A 534 -17.72 -34.17 2.74
C ARG A 534 -17.42 -33.73 1.30
N LEU A 535 -18.22 -34.17 0.34
CA LEU A 535 -18.12 -33.73 -1.06
C LEU A 535 -18.34 -32.22 -1.20
N VAL A 536 -19.40 -31.69 -0.58
CA VAL A 536 -19.70 -30.26 -0.58
C VAL A 536 -18.63 -29.46 0.17
N SER A 537 -18.09 -29.95 1.30
CA SER A 537 -16.94 -29.32 1.97
C SER A 537 -15.71 -29.28 1.08
N HIS A 538 -15.38 -30.37 0.36
CA HIS A 538 -14.24 -30.37 -0.55
C HIS A 538 -14.46 -29.42 -1.76
N GLN A 539 -15.69 -29.33 -2.28
CA GLN A 539 -16.06 -28.33 -3.28
C GLN A 539 -15.94 -26.89 -2.74
N ILE A 540 -16.34 -26.64 -1.49
CA ILE A 540 -16.20 -25.34 -0.82
C ILE A 540 -14.71 -24.97 -0.66
N GLU A 541 -13.86 -25.90 -0.25
CA GLU A 541 -12.40 -25.70 -0.17
C GLU A 541 -11.78 -25.44 -1.55
N GLN A 542 -12.16 -26.18 -2.59
CA GLN A 542 -11.76 -25.90 -3.98
C GLN A 542 -12.25 -24.53 -4.46
N LEU A 543 -13.47 -24.12 -4.12
CA LEU A 543 -14.01 -22.82 -4.50
C LEU A 543 -13.32 -21.67 -3.75
N LYS A 544 -13.02 -21.84 -2.44
CA LYS A 544 -12.19 -20.90 -1.67
C LYS A 544 -10.79 -20.74 -2.28
N GLU A 545 -10.16 -21.84 -2.69
CA GLU A 545 -8.84 -21.76 -3.35
C GLU A 545 -8.93 -21.05 -4.70
N ASN A 546 -9.93 -21.38 -5.53
CA ASN A 546 -10.18 -20.68 -6.80
C ASN A 546 -10.45 -19.18 -6.59
N ILE A 547 -11.21 -18.80 -5.56
CA ILE A 547 -11.42 -17.39 -5.16
C ILE A 547 -10.08 -16.75 -4.79
N GLY A 548 -9.29 -17.37 -3.89
CA GLY A 548 -7.99 -16.84 -3.49
C GLY A 548 -6.96 -16.76 -4.64
N GLN A 549 -7.06 -17.63 -5.65
CA GLN A 549 -6.28 -17.51 -6.90
C GLN A 549 -6.78 -16.35 -7.78
N LYS A 550 -8.11 -16.14 -7.88
CA LYS A 550 -8.70 -15.00 -8.60
C LYS A 550 -8.43 -13.66 -7.93
N GLU A 551 -8.45 -13.57 -6.61
CA GLU A 551 -8.05 -12.40 -5.83
C GLU A 551 -6.57 -12.06 -6.06
N LYS A 552 -5.67 -13.05 -5.99
CA LYS A 552 -4.24 -12.87 -6.33
C LYS A 552 -4.04 -12.38 -7.76
N GLN A 553 -4.90 -12.77 -8.70
CA GLN A 553 -4.85 -12.26 -10.07
C GLN A 553 -5.44 -10.83 -10.17
N LEU A 554 -6.58 -10.55 -9.53
CA LEU A 554 -7.18 -9.21 -9.46
C LEU A 554 -6.19 -8.19 -8.89
N ILE A 555 -5.44 -8.53 -7.83
CA ILE A 555 -4.41 -7.68 -7.23
C ILE A 555 -3.25 -7.40 -8.23
N LYS A 556 -2.85 -8.39 -9.05
CA LYS A 556 -1.87 -8.17 -10.13
C LYS A 556 -2.44 -7.25 -11.19
N ASP A 557 -3.65 -7.51 -11.65
CA ASP A 557 -4.31 -6.76 -12.73
C ASP A 557 -4.55 -5.30 -12.29
N GLU A 558 -5.00 -5.07 -11.05
CA GLU A 558 -5.02 -3.75 -10.43
C GLU A 558 -3.63 -3.11 -10.38
N SER A 559 -2.57 -3.84 -10.03
CA SER A 559 -1.22 -3.29 -10.01
C SER A 559 -0.74 -2.87 -11.40
N ILE A 560 -1.17 -3.58 -12.45
CA ILE A 560 -0.91 -3.26 -13.86
C ILE A 560 -1.73 -2.04 -14.28
N VAL A 561 -3.02 -1.98 -13.94
CA VAL A 561 -3.87 -0.79 -14.19
C VAL A 561 -3.32 0.45 -13.47
N ARG A 562 -2.82 0.31 -12.23
CA ARG A 562 -2.15 1.39 -11.47
C ARG A 562 -0.81 1.83 -12.06
N LYS A 563 -0.13 0.98 -12.85
CA LYS A 563 1.06 1.36 -13.65
C LYS A 563 0.64 2.05 -14.94
N LEU A 564 -0.22 1.41 -15.74
CA LEU A 564 -0.74 1.93 -17.01
C LEU A 564 -1.45 3.28 -16.85
N THR A 565 -2.13 3.53 -15.74
CA THR A 565 -2.73 4.85 -15.45
C THR A 565 -1.69 5.91 -15.12
N LYS A 566 -0.60 5.57 -14.40
CA LYS A 566 0.52 6.49 -14.18
C LYS A 566 1.28 6.77 -15.48
N GLU A 567 1.55 5.74 -16.29
CA GLU A 567 2.17 5.87 -17.60
C GLU A 567 1.30 6.70 -18.55
N LYS A 568 -0.02 6.51 -18.54
CA LYS A 568 -0.98 7.35 -19.28
C LYS A 568 -0.97 8.81 -18.84
N GLU A 569 -0.85 9.08 -17.54
CA GLU A 569 -0.80 10.46 -17.03
C GLU A 569 0.56 11.12 -17.30
N GLN A 570 1.65 10.35 -17.22
CA GLN A 570 2.98 10.78 -17.64
C GLN A 570 3.01 11.11 -19.15
N LEU A 571 2.48 10.23 -20.00
CA LEU A 571 2.36 10.45 -21.44
C LEU A 571 1.44 11.63 -21.78
N LYS A 572 0.38 11.90 -21.02
CA LYS A 572 -0.40 13.14 -21.15
C LYS A 572 0.45 14.38 -20.86
N ILE A 573 1.27 14.36 -19.81
CA ILE A 573 2.15 15.49 -19.44
C ILE A 573 3.20 15.71 -20.53
N GLU A 574 3.78 14.64 -21.08
CA GLU A 574 4.72 14.70 -22.21
C GLU A 574 4.04 15.22 -23.49
N VAL A 575 2.82 14.78 -23.81
CA VAL A 575 2.03 15.32 -24.93
C VAL A 575 1.66 16.80 -24.70
N MET A 576 1.28 17.19 -23.48
CA MET A 576 0.92 18.58 -23.16
C MET A 576 2.13 19.52 -23.24
N THR A 577 3.27 19.11 -22.68
CA THR A 577 4.53 19.87 -22.79
C THR A 577 5.04 19.93 -24.23
N GLY A 578 4.90 18.85 -25.01
CA GLY A 578 5.17 18.85 -26.45
C GLY A 578 4.23 19.77 -27.24
N LEU A 579 2.95 19.85 -26.88
CA LEU A 579 1.98 20.77 -27.51
C LEU A 579 2.30 22.24 -27.18
N ASP A 580 2.70 22.57 -25.96
CA ASP A 580 3.15 23.93 -25.63
C ASP A 580 4.51 24.27 -26.26
N GLN A 581 5.44 23.32 -26.40
CA GLN A 581 6.66 23.52 -27.20
C GLN A 581 6.33 23.80 -28.68
N ILE A 582 5.40 23.04 -29.28
CA ILE A 582 4.89 23.31 -30.63
C ILE A 582 4.18 24.67 -30.72
N ARG A 583 3.52 25.11 -29.65
CA ARG A 583 2.86 26.42 -29.58
C ARG A 583 3.87 27.56 -29.54
N VAL A 584 4.94 27.45 -28.76
CA VAL A 584 6.07 28.40 -28.72
C VAL A 584 6.79 28.42 -30.07
N LEU A 585 7.19 27.26 -30.61
CA LEU A 585 7.81 27.20 -31.94
C LEU A 585 6.91 27.78 -33.05
N ARG A 586 5.58 27.75 -32.89
CA ARG A 586 4.62 28.42 -33.78
C ARG A 586 4.46 29.93 -33.55
N THR A 587 4.78 30.48 -32.38
CA THR A 587 4.94 31.93 -32.22
C THR A 587 6.27 32.38 -32.81
N ASP A 588 7.35 31.67 -32.51
CA ASP A 588 8.71 31.99 -32.97
C ASP A 588 8.78 31.97 -34.51
N ASN A 589 8.19 30.96 -35.16
CA ASN A 589 8.08 30.90 -36.63
C ASN A 589 7.25 32.06 -37.23
N LYS A 590 6.25 32.59 -36.51
CA LYS A 590 5.49 33.76 -36.98
C LYS A 590 6.32 35.04 -36.86
N GLU A 591 7.03 35.21 -35.76
CA GLU A 591 7.92 36.37 -35.55
C GLU A 591 9.07 36.37 -36.55
N LEU A 592 9.73 35.23 -36.76
CA LEU A 592 10.77 35.05 -37.78
C LEU A 592 10.23 35.30 -39.20
N HIS A 593 9.02 34.84 -39.52
CA HIS A 593 8.41 35.08 -40.84
C HIS A 593 7.91 36.54 -41.02
N GLU A 594 7.56 37.24 -39.94
CA GLU A 594 7.35 38.69 -39.97
C GLU A 594 8.67 39.45 -40.17
N GLU A 595 9.75 39.03 -39.51
CA GLU A 595 11.08 39.62 -39.71
C GLU A 595 11.59 39.35 -41.13
N GLU A 596 11.43 38.14 -41.65
CA GLU A 596 11.68 37.78 -43.04
C GLU A 596 10.94 38.72 -44.02
N LYS A 597 9.65 39.01 -43.76
CA LYS A 597 8.85 39.96 -44.54
C LYS A 597 9.33 41.41 -44.40
N ARG A 598 9.84 41.81 -43.23
CA ARG A 598 10.46 43.14 -43.02
C ARG A 598 11.78 43.24 -43.79
N LEU A 599 12.63 42.22 -43.71
CA LEU A 599 13.91 42.10 -44.42
C LEU A 599 13.72 42.11 -45.94
N HIS A 600 12.77 41.34 -46.48
CA HIS A 600 12.40 41.38 -47.90
C HIS A 600 11.94 42.77 -48.36
N LYS A 601 11.13 43.48 -47.56
CA LYS A 601 10.74 44.87 -47.86
C LYS A 601 11.95 45.82 -47.88
N THR A 602 12.89 45.69 -46.94
CA THR A 602 14.12 46.50 -46.97
C THR A 602 15.03 46.15 -48.15
N LEU A 603 15.19 44.86 -48.50
CA LEU A 603 15.95 44.45 -49.68
C LEU A 603 15.30 44.94 -50.98
N ALA A 604 13.97 44.88 -51.09
CA ALA A 604 13.25 45.42 -52.25
C ALA A 604 13.44 46.94 -52.40
N ASN A 605 13.49 47.69 -51.29
CA ASN A 605 13.76 49.12 -51.31
C ASN A 605 15.23 49.43 -51.63
N LEU A 606 16.19 48.73 -51.02
CA LEU A 606 17.61 48.89 -51.35
C LEU A 606 17.88 48.56 -52.83
N ASN A 607 17.25 47.53 -53.38
CA ASN A 607 17.33 47.18 -54.80
C ASN A 607 16.67 48.21 -55.74
N ARG A 608 15.75 49.06 -55.25
CA ARG A 608 15.26 50.25 -55.99
C ARG A 608 16.31 51.35 -55.96
N THR A 609 16.81 51.71 -54.78
CA THR A 609 17.85 52.73 -54.61
C THR A 609 19.13 52.41 -55.37
N ILE A 610 19.55 51.15 -55.43
CA ILE A 610 20.70 50.71 -56.26
C ILE A 610 20.42 50.91 -57.76
N LYS A 611 19.18 50.66 -58.23
CA LYS A 611 18.78 50.89 -59.64
C LYS A 611 18.61 52.37 -59.97
N GLU A 612 18.23 53.19 -59.00
CA GLU A 612 18.18 54.66 -59.12
C GLU A 612 19.61 55.21 -59.22
N GLN A 613 20.47 54.88 -58.25
CA GLN A 613 21.89 55.26 -58.25
C GLN A 613 22.67 54.77 -59.49
N ALA A 614 22.34 53.59 -60.01
CA ALA A 614 22.95 53.09 -61.25
C ALA A 614 22.59 53.97 -62.47
N LYS A 615 21.35 54.48 -62.56
CA LYS A 615 20.94 55.44 -63.59
C LYS A 615 21.58 56.80 -63.39
N ASP A 616 21.68 57.27 -62.15
CA ASP A 616 22.35 58.54 -61.85
C ASP A 616 23.83 58.48 -62.26
N LEU A 617 24.51 57.35 -62.01
CA LEU A 617 25.87 57.10 -62.47
C LEU A 617 25.98 56.99 -63.99
N GLU A 618 25.04 56.33 -64.66
CA GLU A 618 24.97 56.26 -66.12
C GLU A 618 24.77 57.65 -66.74
N GLN A 619 23.88 58.48 -66.17
CA GLN A 619 23.72 59.88 -66.58
C GLN A 619 25.00 60.68 -66.36
N LEU A 620 25.64 60.59 -65.19
CA LEU A 620 26.90 61.29 -64.91
C LEU A 620 28.05 60.83 -65.81
N MET A 621 28.08 59.56 -66.24
CA MET A 621 29.02 59.07 -67.25
C MET A 621 28.73 59.67 -68.64
N ASN A 622 27.47 59.73 -69.05
CA ASN A 622 27.07 60.37 -70.31
C ASN A 622 27.39 61.89 -70.30
N GLU A 623 27.13 62.60 -69.20
CA GLU A 623 27.49 64.01 -69.03
C GLU A 623 29.01 64.20 -69.06
N ARG A 624 29.78 63.35 -68.37
CA ARG A 624 31.26 63.34 -68.43
C ARG A 624 31.76 63.14 -69.86
N ASP A 625 31.17 62.23 -70.62
CA ASP A 625 31.66 61.88 -71.96
C ASP A 625 31.25 62.92 -73.02
N VAL A 626 30.10 63.59 -72.84
CA VAL A 626 29.73 64.79 -73.60
C VAL A 626 30.69 65.94 -73.29
N LEU A 627 30.99 66.21 -72.02
CA LEU A 627 31.93 67.26 -71.60
C LEU A 627 33.36 66.95 -72.08
N GLY A 628 33.80 65.69 -71.99
CA GLY A 628 35.09 65.23 -72.52
C GLY A 628 35.18 65.42 -74.03
N SER A 629 34.12 65.07 -74.77
CA SER A 629 34.04 65.30 -76.22
C SER A 629 34.08 66.79 -76.58
N GLN A 630 33.45 67.66 -75.78
CA GLN A 630 33.53 69.11 -75.95
C GLN A 630 34.94 69.65 -75.64
N LEU A 631 35.59 69.12 -74.60
CA LEU A 631 36.94 69.53 -74.18
C LEU A 631 37.99 69.11 -75.21
N VAL A 632 37.89 67.91 -75.80
CA VAL A 632 38.72 67.50 -76.95
C VAL A 632 38.54 68.46 -78.12
N ARG A 633 37.31 68.73 -78.57
CA ARG A 633 37.05 69.69 -79.66
C ARG A 633 37.60 71.09 -79.36
N ARG A 634 37.50 71.56 -78.11
CA ARG A 634 38.08 72.84 -77.66
C ARG A 634 39.62 72.82 -77.71
N ASN A 635 40.26 71.71 -77.36
CA ASN A 635 41.71 71.54 -77.51
C ASN A 635 42.13 71.51 -78.99
N ASP A 636 41.35 70.86 -79.85
CA ASP A 636 41.60 70.83 -81.30
C ASP A 636 41.44 72.24 -81.92
N GLU A 637 40.39 72.98 -81.55
CA GLU A 637 40.21 74.40 -81.89
C GLU A 637 41.41 75.25 -81.42
N ILE A 638 41.91 75.04 -80.20
CA ILE A 638 43.09 75.73 -79.66
C ILE A 638 44.37 75.34 -80.41
N ALA A 639 44.54 74.08 -80.78
CA ALA A 639 45.69 73.61 -81.57
C ALA A 639 45.72 74.27 -82.96
N LEU A 640 44.59 74.27 -83.67
CA LEU A 640 44.44 74.93 -84.98
C LEU A 640 44.66 76.46 -84.88
N LEU A 641 44.23 77.10 -83.79
CA LEU A 641 44.50 78.51 -83.54
C LEU A 641 46.00 78.78 -83.25
N ASN A 642 46.67 77.89 -82.51
CA ASN A 642 48.11 77.99 -82.27
C ASN A 642 48.94 77.79 -83.55
N GLU A 643 48.61 76.79 -84.37
CA GLU A 643 49.24 76.62 -85.70
C GLU A 643 49.03 77.86 -86.58
N LYS A 644 47.81 78.41 -86.60
CA LYS A 644 47.51 79.67 -87.31
C LYS A 644 48.31 80.85 -86.78
N ILE A 645 48.53 80.96 -85.47
CA ILE A 645 49.41 81.97 -84.86
C ILE A 645 50.86 81.77 -85.31
N VAL A 646 51.39 80.55 -85.30
CA VAL A 646 52.76 80.24 -85.76
C VAL A 646 52.95 80.57 -87.24
N ILE A 647 51.98 80.23 -88.10
CA ILE A 647 51.99 80.58 -89.53
C ILE A 647 51.96 82.10 -89.73
N LEU A 648 51.11 82.81 -88.98
CA LEU A 648 51.04 84.27 -89.04
C LEU A 648 52.32 84.95 -88.52
N GLN A 649 52.94 84.41 -87.47
CA GLN A 649 54.23 84.89 -86.95
C GLN A 649 55.35 84.67 -87.96
N ALA A 650 55.47 83.47 -88.55
CA ALA A 650 56.45 83.18 -89.59
C ALA A 650 56.25 84.07 -90.84
N THR A 651 54.99 84.37 -91.18
CA THR A 651 54.64 85.31 -92.26
C THR A 651 55.03 86.74 -91.90
N LEU A 652 54.78 87.17 -90.65
CA LEU A 652 55.14 88.50 -90.15
C LEU A 652 56.65 88.70 -90.14
N THR A 653 57.44 87.77 -89.58
CA THR A 653 58.91 87.86 -89.56
C THR A 653 59.52 87.80 -90.96
N ARG A 654 58.89 87.11 -91.92
CA ARG A 654 59.26 87.21 -93.34
C ARG A 654 58.92 88.59 -93.93
N GLY A 655 57.82 89.21 -93.52
CA GLY A 655 57.48 90.59 -93.87
C GLY A 655 58.44 91.61 -93.27
N GLU A 656 58.82 91.45 -92.00
CA GLU A 656 59.76 92.29 -91.27
C GLU A 656 61.16 92.24 -91.91
N THR A 657 61.71 91.05 -92.15
CA THR A 657 63.00 90.88 -92.83
C THR A 657 63.00 91.43 -94.26
N HIS A 658 61.91 91.25 -95.02
CA HIS A 658 61.76 91.91 -96.33
C HIS A 658 61.68 93.44 -96.22
N TYR A 659 61.06 93.96 -95.16
CA TYR A 659 60.98 95.41 -94.90
C TYR A 659 62.34 96.00 -94.49
N GLU A 660 63.10 95.32 -93.64
CA GLU A 660 64.48 95.69 -93.29
C GLU A 660 65.39 95.74 -94.52
N LEU A 661 65.32 94.73 -95.39
CA LEU A 661 66.05 94.73 -96.66
C LEU A 661 65.68 95.95 -97.53
N ARG A 662 64.40 96.37 -97.55
CA ARG A 662 64.00 97.60 -98.25
C ARG A 662 64.43 98.90 -97.55
N LEU A 663 64.56 98.90 -96.22
CA LEU A 663 65.15 100.04 -95.50
C LEU A 663 66.64 100.18 -95.82
N ASP A 664 67.39 99.08 -95.93
CA ASP A 664 68.79 99.11 -96.33
C ASP A 664 68.98 99.38 -97.83
N ASP A 665 68.11 98.91 -98.74
CA ASP A 665 68.05 99.39 -100.14
C ASP A 665 67.89 100.92 -100.18
N ILE A 666 66.93 101.45 -99.42
CA ILE A 666 66.68 102.90 -99.32
C ILE A 666 67.89 103.62 -98.70
N ARG A 667 68.64 102.99 -97.80
CA ARG A 667 69.85 103.53 -97.19
C ARG A 667 71.01 103.58 -98.18
N LEU A 668 71.21 102.51 -98.95
CA LEU A 668 72.20 102.45 -100.05
C LEU A 668 71.88 103.48 -101.13
N LEU A 669 70.62 103.58 -101.56
CA LEU A 669 70.17 104.61 -102.51
C LEU A 669 70.36 106.03 -101.94
N LYS A 670 70.14 106.26 -100.63
CA LYS A 670 70.44 107.55 -99.97
C LYS A 670 71.94 107.86 -99.92
N LEU A 671 72.81 106.85 -99.80
CA LEU A 671 74.26 107.02 -99.88
C LEU A 671 74.71 107.32 -101.32
N GLU A 672 74.15 106.62 -102.30
CA GLU A 672 74.45 106.85 -103.72
C GLU A 672 73.97 108.23 -104.19
N ILE A 673 72.77 108.65 -103.76
CA ILE A 673 72.28 110.03 -103.97
C ILE A 673 73.21 111.06 -103.31
N LYS A 674 73.84 110.76 -102.17
CA LYS A 674 74.88 111.63 -101.59
C LYS A 674 76.15 111.64 -102.44
N ARG A 675 76.63 110.48 -102.92
CA ARG A 675 77.81 110.36 -103.80
C ARG A 675 77.62 111.15 -105.08
N LEU A 676 76.53 110.92 -105.81
CA LEU A 676 76.20 111.62 -107.05
C LEU A 676 76.01 113.14 -106.84
N ARG A 677 75.48 113.57 -105.68
CA ARG A 677 75.43 115.00 -105.30
C ARG A 677 76.81 115.58 -105.01
N GLN A 678 77.71 114.82 -104.38
CA GLN A 678 79.10 115.24 -104.16
C GLN A 678 79.85 115.31 -105.49
N GLU A 679 79.76 114.30 -106.35
CA GLU A 679 80.36 114.29 -107.70
C GLU A 679 79.86 115.47 -108.55
N LYS A 680 78.54 115.72 -108.60
CA LYS A 680 77.98 116.93 -109.21
C LYS A 680 78.55 118.21 -108.59
N GLY A 681 78.72 118.24 -107.27
CA GLY A 681 79.31 119.38 -106.55
C GLY A 681 80.78 119.61 -106.90
N HIS A 682 81.58 118.55 -107.08
CA HIS A 682 82.95 118.62 -107.55
C HIS A 682 83.02 119.12 -109.00
N ILE A 683 82.23 118.54 -109.91
CA ILE A 683 82.15 118.96 -111.32
C ILE A 683 81.71 120.42 -111.44
N SER A 684 80.75 120.86 -110.63
CA SER A 684 80.29 122.26 -110.61
C SER A 684 81.40 123.22 -110.15
N LYS A 685 82.27 122.79 -109.21
CA LYS A 685 83.42 123.58 -108.76
C LYS A 685 84.52 123.64 -109.81
N THR A 686 84.90 122.53 -110.45
CA THR A 686 85.88 122.57 -111.56
C THR A 686 85.36 123.36 -112.75
N MET A 687 84.05 123.33 -113.03
CA MET A 687 83.44 124.16 -114.07
C MET A 687 83.47 125.65 -113.73
N ALA A 688 83.27 126.03 -112.46
CA ALA A 688 83.44 127.42 -112.01
C ALA A 688 84.90 127.89 -112.16
N SER A 689 85.86 127.11 -111.65
CA SER A 689 87.29 127.43 -111.79
C SER A 689 87.78 127.39 -113.24
N MET A 690 87.09 126.71 -114.16
CA MET A 690 87.39 126.80 -115.60
C MET A 690 87.09 128.20 -116.18
N VAL A 691 86.16 128.96 -115.59
CA VAL A 691 85.89 130.35 -115.99
C VAL A 691 87.00 131.26 -115.49
N GLU A 692 87.41 131.08 -114.23
CA GLU A 692 88.52 131.82 -113.60
C GLU A 692 89.82 131.57 -114.38
N LEU A 693 90.19 130.30 -114.64
CA LEU A 693 91.36 129.92 -115.43
C LEU A 693 91.35 130.48 -116.87
N ARG A 694 90.18 130.63 -117.50
CA ARG A 694 90.07 131.27 -118.83
C ARG A 694 90.35 132.78 -118.77
N GLN A 695 89.90 133.46 -117.72
CA GLN A 695 90.22 134.88 -117.50
C GLN A 695 91.70 135.06 -117.15
N GLU A 696 92.25 134.16 -116.33
CA GLU A 696 93.65 134.16 -115.91
C GLU A 696 94.60 133.89 -117.08
N VAL A 697 94.28 132.96 -117.99
CA VAL A 697 95.01 132.78 -119.27
C VAL A 697 94.98 134.06 -120.11
N PHE A 698 93.83 134.72 -120.25
CA PHE A 698 93.72 135.96 -121.04
C PHE A 698 94.50 137.13 -120.41
N HIS A 699 94.60 137.15 -119.07
CA HIS A 699 95.49 138.09 -118.36
C HIS A 699 96.95 137.71 -118.54
N LEU A 700 97.32 136.43 -118.45
CA LEU A 700 98.69 135.96 -118.67
C LEU A 700 99.18 136.19 -120.10
N GLU A 701 98.36 136.10 -121.13
CA GLU A 701 98.75 136.45 -122.52
C GLU A 701 99.01 137.96 -122.68
N ARG A 702 98.14 138.79 -122.10
CA ARG A 702 98.31 140.26 -122.07
C ARG A 702 99.52 140.67 -121.24
N ASP A 703 99.77 139.98 -120.13
CA ASP A 703 100.84 140.31 -119.22
C ASP A 703 102.18 139.64 -119.61
N LEU A 704 102.18 138.59 -120.45
CA LEU A 704 103.33 138.07 -121.20
C LEU A 704 103.75 139.01 -122.32
N THR A 705 102.80 139.56 -123.09
CA THR A 705 103.11 140.56 -124.12
C THR A 705 103.61 141.86 -123.51
N ARG A 706 103.01 142.34 -122.40
CA ARG A 706 103.61 143.39 -121.56
C ARG A 706 104.99 142.99 -121.05
N SER A 707 105.19 141.78 -120.52
CA SER A 707 106.48 141.38 -119.94
C SER A 707 107.59 141.21 -120.98
N ARG A 708 107.29 140.88 -122.25
CA ARG A 708 108.28 140.90 -123.34
C ARG A 708 108.76 142.31 -123.66
N LEU A 709 107.87 143.31 -123.59
CA LEU A 709 108.26 144.73 -123.64
C LEU A 709 108.97 145.16 -122.35
N LYS A 710 108.51 144.68 -121.18
CA LYS A 710 109.01 145.10 -119.87
C LYS A 710 110.40 144.53 -119.55
N CYS A 711 110.69 143.26 -119.84
CA CYS A 711 112.04 142.70 -119.65
C CYS A 711 113.08 143.45 -120.49
N LYS A 712 112.73 143.86 -121.71
CA LYS A 712 113.60 144.67 -122.59
C LYS A 712 113.87 146.09 -122.08
N ALA A 713 113.16 146.54 -121.04
CA ALA A 713 113.43 147.77 -120.29
C ALA A 713 114.02 147.49 -118.90
N LEU A 714 113.60 146.42 -118.23
CA LEU A 714 114.03 146.06 -116.87
C LEU A 714 115.43 145.45 -116.80
N GLU A 715 115.96 144.91 -117.92
CA GLU A 715 117.41 144.64 -118.05
C GLU A 715 118.26 145.91 -117.87
N GLN A 716 117.69 147.11 -118.07
CA GLN A 716 118.38 148.39 -117.85
C GLN A 716 118.17 148.99 -116.44
N GLU A 717 117.16 148.54 -115.67
CA GLU A 717 116.76 149.21 -114.42
C GLU A 717 116.89 148.40 -113.13
N VAL A 718 116.83 147.06 -113.13
CA VAL A 718 116.76 146.27 -111.88
C VAL A 718 118.14 146.02 -111.26
N GLN A 719 118.90 147.09 -111.07
CA GLN A 719 119.95 147.16 -110.07
C GLN A 719 119.31 147.30 -108.66
N ASN A 720 118.81 146.17 -108.14
CA ASN A 720 118.46 145.94 -106.72
C ASN A 720 117.04 146.44 -106.25
N PRO A 721 116.58 146.28 -104.96
CA PRO A 721 115.38 145.47 -104.62
C PRO A 721 114.25 146.21 -103.81
N LEU A 722 113.17 145.59 -103.28
CA LEU A 722 113.05 144.95 -101.93
C LEU A 722 111.60 144.49 -101.51
N ASN A 723 111.48 143.34 -100.80
CA ASN A 723 110.61 143.00 -99.61
C ASN A 723 109.03 142.99 -99.64
N ILE A 724 108.20 142.37 -98.73
CA ILE A 724 108.23 141.25 -97.69
C ILE A 724 106.78 140.76 -97.24
N HIS A 725 106.68 139.64 -96.49
CA HIS A 725 105.52 138.76 -96.07
C HIS A 725 104.34 139.23 -95.12
N ARG A 726 103.29 138.37 -94.89
CA ARG A 726 102.45 138.29 -93.63
C ARG A 726 101.54 137.02 -93.38
N TRP A 727 100.88 136.91 -92.20
CA TRP A 727 100.09 135.77 -91.60
C TRP A 727 98.84 136.21 -90.73
N ARG A 728 97.85 135.30 -90.40
CA ARG A 728 96.93 135.35 -89.19
C ARG A 728 96.16 134.00 -88.87
N LYS A 729 95.44 133.92 -87.71
CA LYS A 729 94.72 132.77 -87.02
C LYS A 729 93.29 133.19 -86.52
N LEU A 730 92.37 132.42 -85.86
CA LEU A 730 91.93 130.98 -85.72
C LEU A 730 90.93 130.87 -84.49
N ALA A 731 89.84 130.05 -84.48
CA ALA A 731 88.91 129.91 -83.32
C ALA A 731 88.16 128.54 -83.14
N GLY A 732 87.76 128.15 -81.91
CA GLY A 732 86.86 127.01 -81.54
C GLY A 732 87.20 126.29 -80.20
N SER A 733 86.25 125.77 -79.39
CA SER A 733 86.46 125.08 -78.07
C SER A 733 85.27 124.20 -77.57
N ASP A 734 85.49 123.40 -76.51
CA ASP A 734 84.65 122.27 -75.99
C ASP A 734 83.90 122.52 -74.63
N PRO A 735 82.96 121.64 -74.18
CA PRO A 735 82.17 121.75 -72.94
C PRO A 735 82.71 120.96 -71.72
N GLU A 736 82.11 121.15 -70.54
CA GLU A 736 82.70 120.83 -69.22
C GLU A 736 82.10 119.62 -68.46
N VAL A 737 82.84 119.11 -67.46
CA VAL A 737 82.61 117.80 -66.79
C VAL A 737 81.40 117.76 -65.85
N LEU A 738 80.95 118.90 -65.32
CA LEU A 738 79.97 118.93 -64.21
C LEU A 738 78.56 118.46 -64.62
N ASP A 739 78.13 118.73 -65.85
CA ASP A 739 76.83 118.32 -66.39
C ASP A 739 76.70 116.79 -66.54
N LEU A 740 77.80 116.10 -66.84
CA LEU A 740 77.84 114.64 -66.90
C LEU A 740 77.60 114.01 -65.52
N LEU A 741 78.18 114.60 -64.46
CA LEU A 741 78.02 114.12 -63.08
C LEU A 741 76.58 114.26 -62.57
N GLN A 742 75.92 115.40 -62.83
CA GLN A 742 74.50 115.56 -62.45
C GLN A 742 73.61 114.51 -63.12
N LYS A 743 73.85 114.22 -64.41
CA LYS A 743 73.06 113.27 -65.19
C LYS A 743 73.19 111.84 -64.67
N ILE A 744 74.37 111.45 -64.18
CA ILE A 744 74.61 110.15 -63.54
C ILE A 744 73.83 110.01 -62.22
N GLN A 745 73.85 111.03 -61.35
CA GLN A 745 73.15 110.97 -60.06
C GLN A 745 71.62 110.85 -60.20
N ILE A 746 71.04 111.53 -61.19
CA ILE A 746 69.59 111.44 -61.48
C ILE A 746 69.21 110.02 -61.91
N LEU A 747 70.03 109.38 -62.75
CA LEU A 747 69.81 108.00 -63.19
C LEU A 747 69.96 107.00 -62.04
N GLN A 748 70.96 107.18 -61.17
CA GLN A 748 71.16 106.32 -59.99
C GLN A 748 69.99 106.37 -59.01
N LYS A 749 69.43 107.57 -58.71
CA LYS A 749 68.23 107.70 -57.86
C LYS A 749 67.03 106.99 -58.49
N ARG A 750 66.81 107.11 -59.80
CA ARG A 750 65.71 106.46 -60.51
C ARG A 750 65.85 104.93 -60.54
N LEU A 751 67.08 104.41 -60.64
CA LEU A 751 67.38 102.98 -60.58
C LEU A 751 67.07 102.39 -59.20
N LEU A 752 67.51 103.06 -58.12
CA LEU A 752 67.23 102.64 -56.73
C LEU A 752 65.72 102.59 -56.45
N GLN A 753 64.95 103.58 -56.92
CA GLN A 753 63.50 103.66 -56.71
C GLN A 753 62.71 102.61 -57.52
N GLN A 754 63.22 102.19 -58.69
CA GLN A 754 62.72 101.01 -59.41
C GLN A 754 63.05 99.72 -58.68
N GLY A 755 64.28 99.59 -58.15
CA GLY A 755 64.73 98.42 -57.38
C GLY A 755 63.89 98.16 -56.14
N SER A 756 63.57 99.20 -55.35
CA SER A 756 62.72 99.06 -54.17
C SER A 756 61.30 98.59 -54.54
N LEU A 757 60.71 99.14 -55.60
CA LEU A 757 59.39 98.74 -56.10
C LEU A 757 59.36 97.27 -56.57
N ALA A 758 60.43 96.79 -57.21
CA ALA A 758 60.55 95.39 -57.62
C ALA A 758 60.58 94.45 -56.40
N VAL A 759 61.41 94.75 -55.39
CA VAL A 759 61.50 93.96 -54.15
C VAL A 759 60.18 93.96 -53.37
N GLU A 760 59.47 95.10 -53.32
CA GLU A 760 58.18 95.21 -52.65
C GLU A 760 57.10 94.35 -53.36
N ARG A 761 57.08 94.34 -54.71
CA ARG A 761 56.21 93.46 -55.49
C ARG A 761 56.56 91.99 -55.31
N GLU A 762 57.84 91.63 -55.29
CA GLU A 762 58.29 90.25 -55.07
C GLU A 762 57.91 89.76 -53.65
N ARG A 763 57.99 90.63 -52.64
CA ARG A 763 57.53 90.36 -51.28
C ARG A 763 56.02 90.11 -51.21
N GLN A 764 55.22 90.92 -51.91
CA GLN A 764 53.76 90.72 -52.02
C GLN A 764 53.44 89.39 -52.73
N LEU A 765 54.16 89.06 -53.80
CA LEU A 765 54.00 87.82 -54.56
C LEU A 765 54.31 86.58 -53.67
N LYS A 766 55.44 86.60 -52.94
CA LYS A 766 55.80 85.54 -51.97
C LYS A 766 54.83 85.44 -50.78
N GLN A 767 54.15 86.52 -50.38
CA GLN A 767 53.07 86.45 -49.40
C GLN A 767 51.80 85.82 -50.00
N ALA A 768 51.43 86.18 -51.24
CA ALA A 768 50.30 85.59 -51.95
C ALA A 768 50.50 84.09 -52.21
N GLU A 769 51.70 83.67 -52.63
CA GLU A 769 52.06 82.25 -52.79
C GLU A 769 51.96 81.47 -51.48
N ARG A 770 52.45 82.03 -50.36
CA ARG A 770 52.33 81.40 -49.04
C ARG A 770 50.88 81.29 -48.59
N LEU A 771 50.06 82.32 -48.82
CA LEU A 771 48.61 82.27 -48.56
C LEU A 771 47.92 81.22 -49.44
N TYR A 772 48.22 81.17 -50.74
CA TYR A 772 47.67 80.20 -51.68
C TYR A 772 48.09 78.76 -51.33
N LEU A 773 49.35 78.51 -50.99
CA LEU A 773 49.84 77.19 -50.55
C LEU A 773 49.23 76.77 -49.21
N ASN A 774 49.02 77.70 -48.27
CA ASN A 774 48.35 77.41 -47.01
C ASN A 774 46.85 77.12 -47.23
N LEU A 775 46.14 77.93 -48.02
CA LEU A 775 44.75 77.69 -48.41
C LEU A 775 44.60 76.35 -49.14
N ARG A 776 45.49 76.04 -50.10
CA ARG A 776 45.51 74.74 -50.81
C ARG A 776 45.77 73.58 -49.85
N LYS A 777 46.65 73.74 -48.84
CA LYS A 777 46.87 72.73 -47.78
C LYS A 777 45.69 72.60 -46.81
N VAL A 778 44.93 73.67 -46.57
CA VAL A 778 43.71 73.62 -45.73
C VAL A 778 42.57 72.96 -46.49
N VAL A 779 42.30 73.37 -47.74
CA VAL A 779 41.26 72.77 -48.60
C VAL A 779 41.56 71.29 -48.89
N ALA A 780 42.82 70.93 -49.17
CA ALA A 780 43.21 69.52 -49.32
C ALA A 780 43.20 68.71 -48.00
N ARG A 781 42.88 69.34 -46.86
CA ARG A 781 42.63 68.71 -45.56
C ARG A 781 41.19 68.84 -45.08
N GLN A 782 40.34 69.58 -45.80
CA GLN A 782 38.91 69.65 -45.54
C GLN A 782 38.24 68.47 -46.27
N PRO A 783 37.47 67.61 -45.58
CA PRO A 783 36.66 66.61 -46.25
C PRO A 783 35.63 67.30 -47.15
N GLY A 784 35.46 66.82 -48.38
CA GLY A 784 34.41 67.33 -49.27
C GLY A 784 33.01 67.11 -48.67
N PRO A 785 31.97 67.85 -49.10
CA PRO A 785 30.67 67.87 -48.42
C PRO A 785 30.07 66.49 -48.11
N GLY A 786 30.15 65.54 -49.06
CA GLY A 786 29.72 64.15 -48.84
C GLY A 786 30.53 63.43 -47.75
N ILE A 787 31.87 63.53 -47.79
CA ILE A 787 32.76 62.96 -46.76
C ILE A 787 32.50 63.61 -45.40
N GLN A 788 32.21 64.91 -45.35
CA GLN A 788 31.89 65.58 -44.09
C GLN A 788 30.51 65.17 -43.55
N GLU A 789 29.55 64.88 -44.41
CA GLU A 789 28.27 64.31 -44.01
C GLU A 789 28.39 62.85 -43.55
N GLU A 790 29.19 62.02 -44.23
CA GLU A 790 29.54 60.66 -43.80
C GLU A 790 30.32 60.66 -42.49
N LEU A 791 31.27 61.58 -42.30
CA LEU A 791 31.95 61.79 -41.03
C LEU A 791 30.94 62.17 -39.94
N CYS A 792 29.94 62.99 -40.25
CA CYS A 792 28.90 63.36 -39.29
C CYS A 792 27.94 62.19 -38.99
N LYS A 793 27.61 61.36 -39.98
CA LYS A 793 26.80 60.13 -39.84
C LYS A 793 27.54 59.08 -39.00
N THR A 794 28.81 58.81 -39.33
CA THR A 794 29.67 57.87 -38.58
C THR A 794 30.02 58.39 -37.19
N GLN A 795 30.26 59.68 -36.99
CA GLN A 795 30.49 60.27 -35.67
C GLN A 795 29.21 60.24 -34.80
N ARG A 796 28.02 60.45 -35.38
CA ARG A 796 26.73 60.22 -34.68
C ARG A 796 26.54 58.74 -34.33
N ALA A 797 26.84 57.82 -35.25
CA ALA A 797 26.77 56.38 -34.99
C ALA A 797 27.79 55.93 -33.91
N LEU A 798 29.00 56.50 -33.92
CA LEU A 798 30.05 56.26 -32.93
C LEU A 798 29.70 56.87 -31.57
N LYS A 799 29.05 58.04 -31.53
CA LYS A 799 28.54 58.64 -30.29
C LYS A 799 27.34 57.87 -29.73
N SER A 800 26.48 57.33 -30.59
CA SER A 800 25.37 56.43 -30.21
C SER A 800 25.90 55.09 -29.66
N ARG A 801 26.79 54.41 -30.41
CA ARG A 801 27.49 53.19 -29.94
C ARG A 801 28.32 53.46 -28.69
N GLY A 802 28.99 54.60 -28.59
CA GLY A 802 29.79 55.00 -27.42
C GLY A 802 28.93 55.29 -26.19
N ASN A 803 27.74 55.88 -26.35
CA ASN A 803 26.76 55.99 -25.27
C ASN A 803 26.21 54.62 -24.87
N LYS A 804 25.89 53.74 -25.83
CA LYS A 804 25.41 52.39 -25.54
C LYS A 804 26.49 51.49 -24.90
N LEU A 805 27.76 51.70 -25.28
CA LEU A 805 28.93 51.12 -24.62
C LEU A 805 29.12 51.70 -23.22
N LYS A 806 28.85 52.99 -22.98
CA LYS A 806 28.82 53.56 -21.62
C LYS A 806 27.71 52.96 -20.77
N CYS A 807 26.52 52.71 -21.32
CA CYS A 807 25.46 51.96 -20.63
C CYS A 807 25.96 50.56 -20.26
N MET A 808 26.42 49.76 -21.23
CA MET A 808 26.94 48.41 -21.00
C MET A 808 28.17 48.37 -20.06
N VAL A 809 29.04 49.40 -20.08
CA VAL A 809 30.15 49.54 -19.13
C VAL A 809 29.66 49.98 -17.75
N SER A 810 28.59 50.77 -17.63
CA SER A 810 27.98 51.07 -16.32
C SER A 810 27.20 49.87 -15.75
N GLU A 811 26.58 49.06 -16.61
CA GLU A 811 25.93 47.80 -16.26
C GLU A 811 26.97 46.75 -15.84
N LEU A 812 28.07 46.63 -16.59
CA LEU A 812 29.21 45.76 -16.26
C LEU A 812 29.94 46.24 -15.00
N ASN A 813 30.19 47.54 -14.84
CA ASN A 813 30.76 48.08 -13.60
C ASN A 813 29.81 47.90 -12.40
N MET A 814 28.49 47.91 -12.59
CA MET A 814 27.52 47.58 -11.54
C MET A 814 27.48 46.08 -11.23
N ALA A 815 27.68 45.21 -12.24
CA ALA A 815 27.81 43.78 -12.05
C ALA A 815 29.13 43.43 -11.34
N ASP A 816 30.25 44.05 -11.73
CA ASP A 816 31.55 43.93 -11.08
C ASP A 816 31.54 44.55 -9.69
N PHE A 817 30.85 45.67 -9.46
CA PHE A 817 30.67 46.24 -8.13
C PHE A 817 29.91 45.26 -7.23
N LYS A 818 28.76 44.73 -7.68
CA LYS A 818 28.01 43.70 -6.93
C LYS A 818 28.79 42.40 -6.74
N ALA A 819 29.58 41.98 -7.73
CA ALA A 819 30.45 40.81 -7.61
C ALA A 819 31.58 41.05 -6.58
N ASN A 820 32.11 42.27 -6.50
CA ASN A 820 33.08 42.66 -5.48
C ASN A 820 32.43 42.89 -4.09
N GLU A 821 31.20 43.38 -4.01
CA GLU A 821 30.40 43.40 -2.77
C GLU A 821 30.18 41.97 -2.28
N TYR A 822 29.62 41.07 -3.10
CA TYR A 822 29.45 39.66 -2.74
C TYR A 822 30.76 38.95 -2.41
N LYS A 823 31.88 39.32 -3.05
CA LYS A 823 33.21 38.80 -2.72
C LYS A 823 33.75 39.36 -1.40
N SER A 824 33.51 40.64 -1.11
CA SER A 824 33.87 41.28 0.16
C SER A 824 33.00 40.77 1.31
N ASP A 825 31.72 40.49 1.06
CA ASP A 825 30.83 39.83 2.01
C ASP A 825 31.19 38.35 2.19
N LEU A 826 31.59 37.64 1.12
CA LEU A 826 32.12 36.27 1.26
C LEU A 826 33.43 36.26 2.05
N GLN A 827 34.32 37.26 1.85
CA GLN A 827 35.52 37.45 2.66
C GLN A 827 35.16 37.80 4.11
N ARG A 828 34.28 38.76 4.35
CA ARG A 828 33.78 39.13 5.68
C ARG A 828 33.14 37.96 6.40
N VAL A 829 32.27 37.20 5.76
CA VAL A 829 31.63 35.99 6.33
C VAL A 829 32.64 34.86 6.54
N THR A 830 33.69 34.73 5.72
CA THR A 830 34.75 33.73 5.96
C THR A 830 35.75 34.17 7.03
N GLU A 831 36.00 35.46 7.21
CA GLU A 831 36.75 36.04 8.33
C GLU A 831 35.95 35.97 9.63
N GLU A 832 34.66 36.31 9.61
CA GLU A 832 33.72 36.09 10.72
C GLU A 832 33.63 34.60 11.08
N LEU A 833 33.57 33.68 10.11
CA LEU A 833 33.66 32.23 10.36
C LEU A 833 35.04 31.78 10.86
N ALA A 834 36.13 32.43 10.45
CA ALA A 834 37.47 32.14 10.94
C ALA A 834 37.64 32.62 12.40
N ASP A 835 37.12 33.80 12.74
CA ASP A 835 37.13 34.35 14.08
C ASP A 835 36.10 33.68 15.01
N LEU A 836 34.97 33.22 14.48
CA LEU A 836 34.02 32.38 15.22
C LEU A 836 34.60 30.97 15.41
N LYS A 837 35.39 30.44 14.46
CA LYS A 837 36.24 29.26 14.70
C LYS A 837 37.34 29.53 15.74
N LYS A 838 38.02 30.69 15.74
CA LYS A 838 39.01 31.04 16.78
C LYS A 838 38.33 31.15 18.15
N LYS A 839 37.19 31.84 18.25
CA LYS A 839 36.39 31.97 19.48
C LYS A 839 35.91 30.61 19.96
N TYR A 840 35.32 29.79 19.09
CA TYR A 840 34.91 28.41 19.42
C TYR A 840 36.09 27.51 19.82
N LEU A 841 37.26 27.64 19.19
CA LEU A 841 38.46 26.88 19.57
C LEU A 841 39.08 27.38 20.88
N ALA A 842 39.02 28.70 21.15
CA ALA A 842 39.42 29.30 22.41
C ALA A 842 38.46 28.92 23.55
N GLU A 843 37.15 28.94 23.30
CA GLU A 843 36.09 28.51 24.21
C GLU A 843 36.12 26.99 24.43
N LYS A 844 36.45 26.19 23.41
CA LYS A 844 36.70 24.75 23.53
C LYS A 844 38.01 24.46 24.28
N LYS A 845 39.03 25.32 24.18
CA LYS A 845 40.20 25.31 25.07
C LYS A 845 39.80 25.65 26.50
N ALA A 846 39.03 26.73 26.71
CA ALA A 846 38.57 27.20 28.01
C ALA A 846 37.67 26.16 28.71
N ASN A 847 36.74 25.54 27.98
CA ASN A 847 35.94 24.42 28.45
C ASN A 847 36.78 23.16 28.70
N ARG A 848 37.87 22.93 27.95
CA ARG A 848 38.80 21.81 28.24
C ARG A 848 39.65 22.08 29.48
N THR A 849 40.10 23.32 29.71
CA THR A 849 40.79 23.70 30.96
C THR A 849 39.83 23.76 32.14
N LEU A 850 38.58 24.17 31.94
CA LEU A 850 37.53 24.10 32.97
C LEU A 850 37.18 22.64 33.29
N ARG A 851 37.06 21.76 32.29
CA ARG A 851 36.89 20.31 32.52
C ARG A 851 38.09 19.70 33.22
N MET A 852 39.32 20.00 32.80
CA MET A 852 40.52 19.56 33.52
C MET A 852 40.57 20.09 34.95
N ALA A 853 40.14 21.33 35.20
CA ALA A 853 40.00 21.85 36.57
C ALA A 853 38.87 21.16 37.36
N TYR A 854 37.77 20.78 36.71
CA TYR A 854 36.66 20.04 37.31
C TYR A 854 37.02 18.56 37.57
N GLU A 855 37.86 17.97 36.72
CA GLU A 855 38.43 16.63 36.84
C GLU A 855 39.50 16.61 37.95
N SER A 856 40.40 17.60 38.01
CA SER A 856 41.27 17.83 39.18
C SER A 856 40.47 18.06 40.46
N SER A 857 39.33 18.78 40.40
CA SER A 857 38.41 18.95 41.54
C SER A 857 37.63 17.69 41.90
N ARG A 858 37.72 16.62 41.10
CA ARG A 858 37.08 15.32 41.34
C ARG A 858 38.07 14.25 41.78
N GLU A 859 39.34 14.38 41.43
CA GLU A 859 40.44 13.51 41.89
C GLU A 859 41.04 13.95 43.24
N LEU A 860 40.88 15.21 43.65
CA LEU A 860 41.39 15.75 44.93
C LEU A 860 40.44 15.61 46.14
N ASN A 861 39.48 14.67 46.12
CA ASN A 861 38.57 14.42 47.25
C ASN A 861 38.55 12.97 47.77
N GLN A 862 39.68 12.28 47.65
CA GLN A 862 40.05 11.11 48.46
C GLN A 862 41.52 11.21 48.90
N GLY A 863 41.84 10.77 50.11
CA GLY A 863 43.24 10.48 50.51
C GLY A 863 44.05 11.64 51.13
N ARG A 864 43.87 11.84 52.45
CA ARG A 864 44.75 12.60 53.36
C ARG A 864 46.27 12.44 53.06
N SER A 865 47.07 13.50 53.20
CA SER A 865 48.06 13.64 54.31
C SER A 865 49.12 14.78 54.14
N SER A 866 49.71 15.17 55.28
CA SER A 866 50.98 15.92 55.49
C SER A 866 51.16 17.38 55.00
N SER A 867 51.67 18.22 55.94
CA SER A 867 52.53 19.43 55.79
C SER A 867 52.47 20.28 54.51
N GLY A 868 52.35 21.61 54.54
CA GLY A 868 52.44 22.61 55.64
C GLY A 868 53.12 23.89 55.09
N GLY A 869 52.97 25.09 55.63
CA GLY A 869 52.17 25.63 56.74
C GLY A 869 52.27 27.17 56.73
N THR A 870 51.73 27.85 57.76
CA THR A 870 51.81 29.33 58.00
C THR A 870 51.40 30.28 56.84
N GLY A 871 50.39 31.15 56.99
CA GLY A 871 49.47 31.37 58.11
C GLY A 871 48.79 32.73 58.03
N GLU A 872 47.67 32.87 58.74
CA GLU A 872 47.01 34.14 59.12
C GLU A 872 46.47 35.05 57.98
N VAL A 873 45.43 35.89 58.16
CA VAL A 873 44.32 35.91 59.15
C VAL A 873 43.09 36.56 58.48
N LYS A 874 41.91 36.37 59.10
CA LYS A 874 40.63 37.13 58.98
C LYS A 874 40.78 38.55 58.34
N PHE A 875 39.82 39.10 57.60
CA PHE A 875 38.40 39.26 58.01
C PHE A 875 37.49 39.79 56.86
N THR A 876 36.23 40.07 57.18
CA THR A 876 35.12 40.52 56.31
C THR A 876 35.32 41.86 55.60
N GLY A 877 34.57 42.10 54.51
CA GLY A 877 34.14 43.46 54.15
C GLY A 877 33.59 43.61 52.73
N GLY A 878 32.34 44.07 52.59
CA GLY A 878 31.81 44.58 51.31
C GLY A 878 32.08 46.08 51.17
N GLY A 879 32.31 46.56 49.94
CA GLY A 879 32.61 47.96 49.64
C GLY A 879 32.29 48.33 48.19
N PHE A 880 32.06 49.61 47.91
CA PHE A 880 31.41 50.10 46.69
C PHE A 880 32.24 51.19 45.96
N ARG A 881 31.93 51.38 44.67
CA ARG A 881 31.99 52.63 43.88
C ARG A 881 33.32 53.20 43.30
N MET A 882 33.26 53.43 41.98
CA MET A 882 33.51 54.70 41.25
C MET A 882 34.92 55.31 41.11
N SER A 883 35.40 55.40 39.85
CA SER A 883 35.70 56.67 39.11
C SER A 883 36.23 56.32 37.71
N VAL A 884 35.61 56.71 36.59
CA VAL A 884 35.66 58.03 35.92
C VAL A 884 37.04 58.42 35.40
N SER A 885 37.19 58.51 34.07
CA SER A 885 38.23 59.28 33.38
C SER A 885 37.78 59.75 31.98
N GLN A 886 37.24 60.97 31.91
CA GLN A 886 37.34 61.80 30.71
C GLN A 886 38.51 62.77 30.91
N ILE A 887 39.27 63.03 29.85
CA ILE A 887 39.98 64.29 29.58
C ILE A 887 40.21 64.38 28.06
N SER A 888 40.31 65.60 27.55
CA SER A 888 40.23 65.91 26.11
C SER A 888 41.51 66.58 25.58
N THR A 889 41.52 66.89 24.27
CA THR A 889 42.54 67.64 23.50
C THR A 889 43.92 66.99 23.40
N LYS A 890 44.40 66.66 22.21
CA LYS A 890 44.44 67.49 20.99
C LYS A 890 43.98 66.80 19.71
#